data_AF-A0A852M1C6-F1
#
_entry.id   AF-A0A852M1C6-F1
#
_cell.length_a   1.000
_cell.length_b   1.000
_cell.length_c   1.000
_cell.angle_alpha   90.00
_cell.angle_beta   90.00
_cell.angle_gamma   90.00
#
_symmetry.space_group_name_H-M   'P 1'
#
loop_
_entity.id
_entity.type
_entity.pdbx_description
1 polymer ?
#
loop_
_entity_poly.entity_id
_entity_poly.type
_entity_poly.pdbx_seq_one_letter_code
_entity_poly.pdbx_strand_id
1 'polypeptide(L)'
;MNHFILLLSLFLAPALADKEGQKTNQNFISNNASHKRQKRDWIWNQMHIKEEIDTPLPHHVGKITSSVRNSNAKYIIEGEYANTIFKVEETSGDVYAFERLDREKKAEYELTALIIDRRNNQSLEPPSKFIIKVYDINDNAPVFVQKVFNGSVPEMSPVGTPVTKVTAVDADDPTVTGHATVTYQVIKGDEYFTVDDSGLISTARADLDRETQSTYEVIVKAKDAPGFSGDSSTATVIITLSDINDNFPVFKHPSFHFKVPENISVGGEVGRVKVEDIDEPQHRNTKYSFVRGDYRDTFEIVANPYTNEGIIRPKKPLDFEKVAEYRFDIEATDPTVNLRYFKAGGSKSISAVVIEVTDVDEPPVFTKLPYEFRVRENDPEIRTLGSVWAHDPDAAKRKIRFIRRRASPNGDYIKVSDTGIIQLPKPLDREFSSSYNITVAAKEILEDGRLSDRESHAQVHVIVTDENDNAPELVYPEEPRVCENAAPGKVIVRISATDKDEISPRGFFRFSLATEDSNFSLVENYDNTANITVKYGQFNRELAKIHYLPVIISDNGDPDLSSTNTLVISVCKCNEKGNFTFCEERAKQVGVSVQALVAIFICIFTIIVLFAVIILLILLRKRHKKDLKGLGRNVAEIHEQLVTYDEEGGGEMDTTSYDVSVLNSVRKNGIKPEAAPSPYAQVQKPPANITSGAGEMEMMIEVKKDEADNDRDLLPYDTLHIYGYEGAESIAESLSSLGSGSSDSDIDYDFLNDWGPRFKMLAELYGSEPNEDFVY
;
A
#
# COMPACT_ATOMS: atom_id res chain seq x y z
N MET A 1 34.45 -52.84 -37.40
CA MET A 1 33.25 -53.22 -38.18
C MET A 1 32.47 -51.95 -38.48
N ASN A 2 31.90 -51.64 -39.65
CA ASN A 2 32.06 -52.07 -41.07
C ASN A 2 31.55 -50.85 -41.91
N HIS A 3 32.14 -50.44 -43.05
CA HIS A 3 31.83 -50.86 -44.43
C HIS A 3 30.31 -50.89 -44.76
N PHE A 4 29.77 -50.31 -45.86
CA PHE A 4 30.28 -49.74 -47.14
C PHE A 4 29.26 -48.66 -47.64
N ILE A 5 29.57 -47.58 -48.39
CA ILE A 5 29.86 -47.45 -49.86
C ILE A 5 28.71 -48.01 -50.75
N LEU A 6 28.18 -47.38 -51.82
CA LEU A 6 28.61 -46.25 -52.70
C LEU A 6 27.76 -44.96 -52.44
N LEU A 7 27.30 -44.03 -53.32
CA LEU A 7 27.23 -43.83 -54.80
C LEU A 7 27.25 -42.30 -55.13
N LEU A 8 27.57 -41.87 -56.37
CA LEU A 8 27.87 -40.46 -56.72
C LEU A 8 27.73 -40.13 -58.24
N SER A 9 27.21 -38.94 -58.59
CA SER A 9 27.25 -38.27 -59.93
C SER A 9 26.52 -36.91 -59.87
N LEU A 10 26.80 -35.83 -60.62
CA LEU A 10 27.90 -35.37 -61.51
C LEU A 10 27.79 -33.80 -61.48
N PHE A 11 28.83 -32.98 -61.63
CA PHE A 11 29.50 -32.64 -62.89
C PHE A 11 30.78 -31.84 -62.61
N LEU A 12 31.84 -32.07 -63.38
CA LEU A 12 33.01 -31.19 -63.51
C LEU A 12 33.67 -31.49 -64.86
N ALA A 13 34.14 -30.44 -65.56
CA ALA A 13 34.80 -30.58 -66.86
C ALA A 13 36.01 -29.63 -66.94
N PRO A 14 37.25 -30.14 -67.00
CA PRO A 14 38.45 -29.33 -67.18
C PRO A 14 38.76 -29.09 -68.66
N ALA A 15 39.49 -28.02 -68.95
CA ALA A 15 40.20 -27.84 -70.22
C ALA A 15 41.70 -27.85 -69.94
N LEU A 16 42.43 -28.78 -70.58
CA LEU A 16 43.89 -28.86 -70.55
C LEU A 16 44.39 -28.89 -72.00
N ALA A 17 45.57 -28.32 -72.23
CA ALA A 17 46.10 -28.12 -73.57
C ALA A 17 46.55 -29.44 -74.22
N ASP A 18 46.48 -29.49 -75.56
CA ASP A 18 47.17 -30.50 -76.36
C ASP A 18 47.95 -29.84 -77.52
N LYS A 19 48.96 -30.54 -78.02
CA LYS A 19 49.83 -30.17 -79.14
C LYS A 19 49.98 -31.36 -80.08
N GLU A 20 49.27 -31.33 -81.21
CA GLU A 20 49.70 -32.08 -82.39
C GLU A 20 50.03 -31.15 -83.55
N GLY A 21 51.07 -31.53 -84.31
CA GLY A 21 51.47 -30.88 -85.54
C GLY A 21 51.62 -31.92 -86.63
N GLN A 22 50.89 -31.74 -87.73
CA GLN A 22 50.92 -32.67 -88.87
C GLN A 22 51.70 -32.07 -90.04
N LYS A 23 52.70 -32.80 -90.53
CA LYS A 23 53.37 -32.51 -91.81
C LYS A 23 52.63 -33.20 -92.94
N THR A 24 52.22 -32.43 -93.94
CA THR A 24 52.09 -32.91 -95.33
C THR A 24 52.88 -31.99 -96.25
N ASN A 25 53.34 -32.53 -97.38
CA ASN A 25 54.37 -31.95 -98.24
C ASN A 25 53.88 -31.96 -99.70
N GLN A 26 54.61 -31.27 -100.60
CA GLN A 26 54.33 -31.10 -102.03
C GLN A 26 53.17 -30.12 -102.34
N ASN A 27 53.16 -29.36 -103.45
CA ASN A 27 54.07 -29.33 -104.60
C ASN A 27 54.56 -27.91 -104.94
N PHE A 28 55.72 -27.81 -105.61
CA PHE A 28 56.18 -26.58 -106.24
C PHE A 28 55.37 -26.29 -107.52
N ILE A 29 54.80 -25.08 -107.62
CA ILE A 29 54.56 -24.42 -108.91
C ILE A 29 55.09 -22.99 -108.79
N SER A 30 56.10 -22.68 -109.61
CA SER A 30 56.64 -21.32 -109.70
C SER A 30 55.65 -20.41 -110.43
N ASN A 31 55.22 -19.32 -109.78
CA ASN A 31 54.56 -18.22 -110.49
C ASN A 31 55.11 -16.88 -110.02
N ASN A 32 55.76 -16.17 -110.95
CA ASN A 32 56.43 -14.90 -110.71
C ASN A 32 55.41 -13.75 -110.78
N ALA A 33 54.86 -13.36 -109.64
CA ALA A 33 53.86 -12.30 -109.53
C ALA A 33 54.33 -11.19 -108.58
N SER A 34 54.25 -9.94 -109.04
CA SER A 34 54.80 -8.77 -108.37
C SER A 34 54.21 -8.52 -106.97
N HIS A 35 55.07 -8.17 -106.01
CA HIS A 35 54.65 -7.67 -104.70
C HIS A 35 53.96 -6.29 -104.83
N LYS A 36 52.66 -6.28 -105.16
CA LYS A 36 51.81 -5.10 -104.92
C LYS A 36 51.62 -4.92 -103.42
N ARG A 37 52.28 -3.89 -102.86
CA ARG A 37 52.17 -3.48 -101.47
C ARG A 37 50.71 -3.05 -101.17
N GLN A 38 49.95 -3.90 -100.48
CA GLN A 38 48.65 -3.51 -99.93
C GLN A 38 48.83 -2.31 -98.98
N LYS A 39 47.89 -1.36 -99.03
CA LYS A 39 47.82 -0.27 -98.05
C LYS A 39 47.41 -0.89 -96.71
N ARG A 40 48.25 -0.76 -95.69
CA ARG A 40 47.81 -0.95 -94.31
C ARG A 40 47.20 0.36 -93.83
N ASP A 41 46.08 0.27 -93.14
CA ASP A 41 45.51 1.39 -92.41
C ASP A 41 46.34 1.73 -91.17
N TRP A 42 45.94 2.77 -90.46
CA TRP A 42 46.74 3.45 -89.44
C TRP A 42 47.16 2.51 -88.29
N ILE A 43 48.48 2.41 -88.06
CA ILE A 43 49.08 1.59 -87.00
C ILE A 43 49.14 2.33 -85.65
N TRP A 44 48.89 3.64 -85.65
CA TRP A 44 48.98 4.52 -84.48
C TRP A 44 47.64 5.24 -84.24
N ASN A 45 46.62 4.49 -83.81
CA ASN A 45 45.35 5.04 -83.33
C ASN A 45 45.41 5.46 -81.85
N GLN A 46 46.55 5.24 -81.17
CA GLN A 46 46.80 5.69 -79.81
C GLN A 46 48.20 6.32 -79.69
N MET A 47 48.30 7.33 -78.83
CA MET A 47 49.54 7.96 -78.34
C MET A 47 49.51 7.95 -76.82
N HIS A 48 50.68 8.07 -76.19
CA HIS A 48 50.81 8.02 -74.74
C HIS A 48 51.75 9.11 -74.23
N ILE A 49 51.34 9.79 -73.17
CA ILE A 49 52.10 10.81 -72.45
C ILE A 49 51.86 10.61 -70.96
N LYS A 50 52.85 10.84 -70.10
CA LYS A 50 52.63 10.83 -68.64
C LYS A 50 51.97 12.12 -68.18
N GLU A 51 51.29 12.09 -67.05
CA GLU A 51 50.92 13.32 -66.34
C GLU A 51 52.10 14.00 -65.65
N GLU A 52 51.84 15.20 -65.09
CA GLU A 52 52.72 16.01 -64.24
C GLU A 52 54.21 15.99 -64.63
N ILE A 53 54.46 16.06 -65.95
CA ILE A 53 55.81 16.09 -66.51
C ILE A 53 56.47 17.41 -66.11
N ASP A 54 57.45 17.32 -65.23
CA ASP A 54 58.12 18.48 -64.61
C ASP A 54 59.00 19.32 -65.55
N THR A 55 59.18 18.91 -66.80
CA THR A 55 59.96 19.68 -67.78
C THR A 55 59.17 20.91 -68.28
N PRO A 56 59.85 21.97 -68.75
CA PRO A 56 59.17 23.12 -69.34
C PRO A 56 58.31 22.75 -70.55
N LEU A 57 57.14 23.37 -70.65
CA LEU A 57 56.22 23.20 -71.78
C LEU A 57 56.83 23.79 -73.08
N PRO A 58 56.49 23.22 -74.26
CA PRO A 58 55.50 22.16 -74.47
C PRO A 58 56.11 20.74 -74.48
N HIS A 59 55.38 19.77 -73.94
CA HIS A 59 55.81 18.36 -73.89
C HIS A 59 55.53 17.64 -75.21
N HIS A 60 56.44 16.80 -75.69
CA HIS A 60 56.21 15.98 -76.89
C HIS A 60 55.34 14.75 -76.54
N VAL A 61 54.25 14.56 -77.28
CA VAL A 61 53.26 13.49 -77.08
C VAL A 61 53.48 12.31 -78.04
N GLY A 62 53.95 12.60 -79.26
CA GLY A 62 54.02 11.63 -80.33
C GLY A 62 54.05 12.28 -81.70
N LYS A 63 53.81 11.50 -82.76
CA LYS A 63 53.97 11.95 -84.14
C LYS A 63 52.92 11.35 -85.09
N ILE A 64 52.16 12.22 -85.73
CA ILE A 64 51.28 11.88 -86.85
C ILE A 64 52.14 11.72 -88.10
N THR A 65 51.92 10.65 -88.87
CA THR A 65 52.67 10.41 -90.12
C THR A 65 51.73 9.97 -91.25
N SER A 66 51.90 10.57 -92.43
CA SER A 66 51.12 10.26 -93.63
C SER A 66 51.94 9.49 -94.66
N SER A 67 51.25 8.75 -95.54
CA SER A 67 51.87 8.10 -96.71
C SER A 67 52.14 9.06 -97.89
N VAL A 68 51.60 10.29 -97.84
CA VAL A 68 51.58 11.25 -98.95
C VAL A 68 52.92 11.96 -99.12
N ARG A 69 53.53 11.80 -100.30
CA ARG A 69 54.78 12.48 -100.70
C ARG A 69 54.50 13.80 -101.42
N ASN A 70 53.95 14.78 -100.70
CA ASN A 70 53.67 16.12 -101.21
C ASN A 70 54.42 17.18 -100.37
N SER A 71 55.28 17.98 -100.98
CA SER A 71 56.02 19.06 -100.29
C SER A 71 55.13 20.23 -99.84
N ASN A 72 53.89 20.29 -100.33
CA ASN A 72 52.89 21.29 -99.93
C ASN A 72 51.92 20.74 -98.86
N ALA A 73 52.16 19.54 -98.32
CA ALA A 73 51.31 19.00 -97.27
C ALA A 73 51.41 19.80 -95.96
N LYS A 74 50.33 19.80 -95.19
CA LYS A 74 50.23 20.37 -93.85
C LYS A 74 49.44 19.42 -92.95
N TYR A 75 50.03 19.05 -91.81
CA TYR A 75 49.30 18.34 -90.75
C TYR A 75 48.42 19.31 -89.96
N ILE A 76 47.22 18.86 -89.60
CA ILE A 76 46.25 19.55 -88.73
C ILE A 76 45.66 18.53 -87.76
N ILE A 77 45.29 18.99 -86.57
CA ILE A 77 44.43 18.24 -85.65
C ILE A 77 43.15 19.02 -85.36
N GLU A 78 42.04 18.29 -85.24
CA GLU A 78 40.70 18.78 -84.95
C GLU A 78 40.08 18.00 -83.78
N GLY A 79 39.25 18.67 -82.99
CA GLY A 79 38.66 18.16 -81.75
C GLY A 79 38.56 19.26 -80.68
N GLU A 80 37.89 18.98 -79.56
CA GLU A 80 37.69 19.92 -78.44
C GLU A 80 39.01 20.44 -77.85
N TYR A 81 40.03 19.58 -77.82
CA TYR A 81 41.35 19.83 -77.23
C TYR A 81 42.44 20.19 -78.25
N ALA A 82 42.04 20.39 -79.51
CA ALA A 82 42.95 20.77 -80.60
C ALA A 82 43.16 22.29 -80.63
N ASN A 83 44.42 22.70 -80.77
CA ASN A 83 44.89 24.10 -80.73
C ASN A 83 44.75 24.81 -79.36
N THR A 84 44.05 24.20 -78.40
CA THR A 84 44.06 24.55 -76.97
C THR A 84 45.21 23.81 -76.27
N ILE A 85 44.93 22.61 -75.76
CA ILE A 85 45.86 21.74 -75.02
C ILE A 85 46.90 21.14 -75.96
N PHE A 86 46.46 20.53 -77.08
CA PHE A 86 47.35 19.85 -78.03
C PHE A 86 47.53 20.64 -79.31
N LYS A 87 48.75 20.67 -79.84
CA LYS A 87 49.09 21.32 -81.12
C LYS A 87 49.99 20.41 -81.94
N VAL A 88 49.78 20.37 -83.26
CA VAL A 88 50.65 19.64 -84.20
C VAL A 88 51.55 20.61 -84.96
N GLU A 89 52.83 20.27 -85.11
CA GLU A 89 53.74 21.01 -85.98
C GLU A 89 53.42 20.70 -87.45
N GLU A 90 53.02 21.74 -88.19
CA GLU A 90 52.44 21.65 -89.54
C GLU A 90 53.30 20.95 -90.60
N THR A 91 54.62 20.92 -90.39
CA THR A 91 55.64 20.38 -91.30
C THR A 91 56.06 18.96 -90.94
N SER A 92 56.24 18.69 -89.66
CA SER A 92 56.82 17.44 -89.15
C SER A 92 55.77 16.40 -88.77
N GLY A 93 54.57 16.83 -88.38
CA GLY A 93 53.53 15.99 -87.78
C GLY A 93 53.75 15.67 -86.30
N ASP A 94 54.77 16.24 -85.64
CA ASP A 94 54.96 16.07 -84.19
C ASP A 94 53.86 16.77 -83.39
N VAL A 95 53.30 16.07 -82.41
CA VAL A 95 52.22 16.54 -81.54
C VAL A 95 52.78 16.88 -80.17
N TYR A 96 52.38 18.03 -79.65
CA TYR A 96 52.85 18.54 -78.37
C TYR A 96 51.69 18.98 -77.47
N ALA A 97 51.82 18.77 -76.16
CA ALA A 97 50.95 19.31 -75.12
C ALA A 97 51.48 20.67 -74.64
N PHE A 98 50.58 21.65 -74.52
CA PHE A 98 50.88 23.04 -74.12
C PHE A 98 50.37 23.39 -72.71
N GLU A 99 49.86 22.40 -71.99
CA GLU A 99 49.45 22.45 -70.58
C GLU A 99 50.03 21.21 -69.89
N ARG A 100 50.20 21.24 -68.56
CA ARG A 100 50.38 19.99 -67.80
C ARG A 100 49.09 19.19 -67.87
N LEU A 101 49.22 17.87 -67.99
CA LEU A 101 48.10 16.93 -67.99
C LEU A 101 48.01 16.29 -66.61
N ASP A 102 46.79 16.03 -66.16
CA ASP A 102 46.46 15.26 -64.96
C ASP A 102 45.34 14.26 -65.31
N ARG A 103 45.47 13.01 -64.86
CA ARG A 103 44.73 11.84 -65.32
C ARG A 103 43.40 11.70 -64.56
N GLU A 104 43.37 12.07 -63.29
CA GLU A 104 42.20 12.06 -62.40
C GLU A 104 41.11 12.99 -62.97
N LYS A 105 41.53 14.13 -63.53
CA LYS A 105 40.68 15.05 -64.28
C LYS A 105 40.34 14.53 -65.68
N LYS A 106 41.31 13.97 -66.43
CA LYS A 106 41.04 13.39 -67.76
C LYS A 106 42.10 12.40 -68.30
N ALA A 107 41.88 11.11 -68.05
CA ALA A 107 42.73 10.01 -68.53
C ALA A 107 42.86 9.87 -70.07
N GLU A 108 41.85 10.24 -70.88
CA GLU A 108 41.87 10.03 -72.34
C GLU A 108 41.31 11.22 -73.15
N TYR A 109 42.00 11.56 -74.24
CA TYR A 109 41.64 12.64 -75.17
C TYR A 109 41.51 12.09 -76.60
N GLU A 110 40.30 12.08 -77.17
CA GLU A 110 40.10 11.75 -78.58
C GLU A 110 40.31 12.99 -79.47
N LEU A 111 41.13 12.83 -80.52
CA LEU A 111 41.41 13.85 -81.54
C LEU A 111 41.31 13.24 -82.95
N THR A 112 41.13 14.10 -83.95
CA THR A 112 41.14 13.72 -85.37
C THR A 112 42.33 14.34 -86.07
N ALA A 113 43.16 13.52 -86.70
CA ALA A 113 44.27 13.93 -87.55
C ALA A 113 43.80 14.16 -89.00
N LEU A 114 44.23 15.28 -89.59
CA LEU A 114 44.03 15.59 -91.00
C LEU A 114 45.37 15.96 -91.64
N ILE A 115 45.46 15.75 -92.96
CA ILE A 115 46.57 16.22 -93.78
C ILE A 115 46.01 16.88 -95.03
N ILE A 116 46.30 18.16 -95.22
CA ILE A 116 45.77 18.99 -96.32
C ILE A 116 46.88 19.50 -97.24
N ASP A 117 46.55 19.88 -98.48
CA ASP A 117 47.46 20.67 -99.32
C ASP A 117 47.32 22.17 -99.00
N ARG A 118 48.44 22.83 -98.68
CA ARG A 118 48.54 24.26 -98.36
C ARG A 118 48.01 25.19 -99.47
N ARG A 119 47.82 24.70 -100.70
CA ARG A 119 47.39 25.49 -101.87
C ARG A 119 45.88 25.63 -102.00
N ASN A 120 45.11 24.65 -101.52
CA ASN A 120 43.66 24.59 -101.71
C ASN A 120 42.88 24.08 -100.48
N ASN A 121 43.57 23.76 -99.38
CA ASN A 121 43.04 23.18 -98.15
C ASN A 121 42.25 21.86 -98.33
N GLN A 122 42.47 21.15 -99.43
CA GLN A 122 41.84 19.85 -99.69
C GLN A 122 42.55 18.74 -98.90
N SER A 123 41.78 17.87 -98.24
CA SER A 123 42.33 16.71 -97.52
C SER A 123 42.98 15.72 -98.50
N LEU A 124 44.24 15.38 -98.24
CA LEU A 124 45.08 14.50 -99.05
C LEU A 124 44.92 13.01 -98.67
N GLU A 125 44.51 12.74 -97.44
CA GLU A 125 44.01 11.45 -96.97
C GLU A 125 42.70 11.67 -96.18
N PRO A 126 41.87 10.63 -95.95
CA PRO A 126 40.71 10.73 -95.07
C PRO A 126 41.12 11.11 -93.63
N PRO A 127 40.29 11.84 -92.87
CA PRO A 127 40.55 12.12 -91.46
C PRO A 127 40.68 10.84 -90.63
N SER A 128 41.64 10.78 -89.71
CA SER A 128 41.91 9.62 -88.86
C SER A 128 41.77 9.97 -87.38
N LYS A 129 40.87 9.29 -86.67
CA LYS A 129 40.76 9.40 -85.21
C LYS A 129 41.97 8.75 -84.53
N PHE A 130 42.45 9.38 -83.46
CA PHE A 130 43.46 8.84 -82.55
C PHE A 130 43.17 9.30 -81.11
N ILE A 131 43.58 8.50 -80.13
CA ILE A 131 43.40 8.80 -78.71
C ILE A 131 44.77 9.09 -78.09
N ILE A 132 44.90 10.20 -77.37
CA ILE A 132 46.03 10.42 -76.46
C ILE A 132 45.59 9.90 -75.09
N LYS A 133 46.25 8.85 -74.61
CA LYS A 133 46.09 8.35 -73.24
C LYS A 133 47.11 9.02 -72.33
N VAL A 134 46.65 9.50 -71.18
CA VAL A 134 47.52 9.90 -70.08
C VAL A 134 47.94 8.63 -69.32
N TYR A 135 49.23 8.51 -69.01
CA TYR A 135 49.76 7.43 -68.18
C TYR A 135 49.99 7.92 -66.75
N ASP A 136 49.40 7.13 -65.86
CA ASP A 136 49.39 7.27 -64.41
C ASP A 136 50.79 7.52 -63.79
N ILE A 137 50.84 8.50 -62.89
CA ILE A 137 51.91 8.68 -61.90
C ILE A 137 51.26 8.66 -60.51
N ASN A 138 51.90 7.96 -59.58
CA ASN A 138 51.48 7.90 -58.18
C ASN A 138 51.73 9.25 -57.48
N ASP A 139 50.83 10.23 -57.64
CA ASP A 139 50.96 11.57 -57.06
C ASP A 139 49.84 11.93 -56.06
N ASN A 140 48.73 11.20 -56.08
CA ASN A 140 47.73 11.25 -55.01
C ASN A 140 48.17 10.38 -53.82
N ALA A 141 47.46 10.52 -52.70
CA ALA A 141 47.70 9.74 -51.49
C ALA A 141 46.37 9.24 -50.93
N PRO A 142 46.30 8.05 -50.31
CA PRO A 142 45.03 7.47 -49.90
C PRO A 142 44.27 8.39 -48.94
N VAL A 143 42.97 8.59 -49.18
CA VAL A 143 42.09 9.44 -48.36
C VAL A 143 41.02 8.58 -47.69
N PHE A 144 40.90 8.66 -46.37
CA PHE A 144 39.81 7.99 -45.65
C PHE A 144 38.45 8.58 -46.00
N VAL A 145 37.44 7.72 -46.21
CA VAL A 145 36.06 8.15 -46.53
C VAL A 145 35.39 8.94 -45.39
N GLN A 146 35.91 8.82 -44.17
CA GLN A 146 35.51 9.56 -42.97
C GLN A 146 36.77 9.90 -42.15
N LYS A 147 36.81 11.07 -41.50
CA LYS A 147 37.93 11.43 -40.60
C LYS A 147 37.85 10.76 -39.23
N VAL A 148 36.64 10.36 -38.83
CA VAL A 148 36.36 9.65 -37.58
C VAL A 148 35.48 8.45 -37.93
N PHE A 149 35.87 7.27 -37.45
CA PHE A 149 35.05 6.06 -37.45
C PHE A 149 34.70 5.70 -36.01
N ASN A 150 33.54 5.07 -35.80
CA ASN A 150 33.18 4.50 -34.52
C ASN A 150 33.17 2.97 -34.62
N GLY A 151 33.42 2.30 -33.51
CA GLY A 151 33.26 0.86 -33.34
C GLY A 151 32.88 0.52 -31.91
N SER A 152 32.30 -0.65 -31.72
CA SER A 152 32.10 -1.20 -30.37
C SER A 152 32.41 -2.70 -30.37
N VAL A 153 32.85 -3.19 -29.21
CA VAL A 153 33.16 -4.60 -29.00
C VAL A 153 32.88 -4.96 -27.53
N PRO A 154 32.38 -6.16 -27.22
CA PRO A 154 32.31 -6.61 -25.84
C PRO A 154 33.68 -6.64 -25.20
N GLU A 155 33.77 -6.28 -23.94
CA GLU A 155 34.99 -6.48 -23.17
C GLU A 155 35.35 -7.97 -23.04
N MET A 156 36.60 -8.23 -22.66
CA MET A 156 37.20 -9.58 -22.61
C MET A 156 37.02 -10.43 -23.89
N SER A 157 36.71 -9.79 -25.02
CA SER A 157 36.58 -10.44 -26.32
C SER A 157 37.92 -11.06 -26.73
N PRO A 158 37.95 -12.30 -27.23
CA PRO A 158 39.20 -12.98 -27.59
C PRO A 158 39.94 -12.23 -28.70
N VAL A 159 41.27 -12.38 -28.75
CA VAL A 159 42.14 -11.79 -29.79
C VAL A 159 41.63 -12.16 -31.18
N GLY A 160 41.57 -11.17 -32.08
CA GLY A 160 41.03 -11.31 -33.43
C GLY A 160 39.52 -11.14 -33.55
N THR A 161 38.84 -10.67 -32.49
CA THR A 161 37.41 -10.32 -32.57
C THR A 161 37.25 -9.05 -33.42
N PRO A 162 36.43 -9.06 -34.50
CA PRO A 162 36.23 -7.90 -35.36
C PRO A 162 35.44 -6.80 -34.64
N VAL A 163 35.86 -5.54 -34.81
CA VAL A 163 35.29 -4.37 -34.11
C VAL A 163 34.58 -3.43 -35.07
N THR A 164 35.28 -2.97 -36.11
CA THR A 164 34.76 -2.05 -37.13
C THR A 164 35.64 -2.12 -38.37
N LYS A 165 35.20 -1.52 -39.48
CA LYS A 165 35.95 -1.49 -40.74
C LYS A 165 36.19 -0.06 -41.19
N VAL A 166 37.45 0.31 -41.37
CA VAL A 166 37.85 1.55 -42.01
C VAL A 166 38.01 1.35 -43.51
N THR A 167 37.83 2.44 -44.26
CA THR A 167 38.01 2.47 -45.71
C THR A 167 38.71 3.76 -46.12
N ALA A 168 39.81 3.64 -46.84
CA ALA A 168 40.39 4.72 -47.63
C ALA A 168 40.31 4.38 -49.13
N VAL A 169 40.32 5.43 -49.93
CA VAL A 169 40.25 5.37 -51.40
C VAL A 169 41.40 6.18 -51.94
N ASP A 170 42.06 5.67 -52.98
CA ASP A 170 43.02 6.43 -53.76
C ASP A 170 42.40 6.90 -55.09
N ALA A 171 42.98 7.94 -55.68
CA ALA A 171 42.52 8.52 -56.93
C ALA A 171 43.21 7.90 -58.16
N ASP A 172 44.47 7.47 -58.02
CA ASP A 172 45.36 6.91 -59.06
C ASP A 172 44.79 5.66 -59.79
N ASP A 173 45.49 5.12 -60.79
CA ASP A 173 44.97 4.01 -61.60
C ASP A 173 45.01 2.64 -60.90
N PRO A 174 43.84 2.01 -60.61
CA PRO A 174 43.79 0.68 -60.00
C PRO A 174 44.20 -0.46 -60.94
N THR A 175 44.43 -0.18 -62.22
CA THR A 175 45.03 -1.14 -63.16
C THR A 175 46.56 -1.11 -63.16
N VAL A 176 47.18 -0.05 -62.61
CA VAL A 176 48.63 0.06 -62.42
C VAL A 176 49.00 -0.52 -61.05
N THR A 177 49.82 -1.57 -61.06
CA THR A 177 50.11 -2.35 -59.85
C THR A 177 50.85 -1.51 -58.81
N GLY A 178 50.20 -1.31 -57.67
CA GLY A 178 50.78 -0.64 -56.51
C GLY A 178 50.35 0.82 -56.31
N HIS A 179 49.80 1.48 -57.33
CA HIS A 179 49.42 2.90 -57.25
C HIS A 179 48.17 3.06 -56.36
N ALA A 180 46.96 2.79 -56.86
CA ALA A 180 45.75 2.79 -56.03
C ALA A 180 45.61 1.58 -55.06
N THR A 181 46.72 0.99 -54.60
CA THR A 181 46.75 -0.22 -53.75
C THR A 181 46.92 0.17 -52.27
N VAL A 182 45.80 0.47 -51.62
CA VAL A 182 45.78 0.91 -50.21
C VAL A 182 46.11 -0.22 -49.23
N THR A 183 47.01 0.07 -48.30
CA THR A 183 47.35 -0.71 -47.10
C THR A 183 47.05 0.09 -45.83
N TYR A 184 46.82 -0.59 -44.71
CA TYR A 184 46.43 0.04 -43.43
C TYR A 184 47.42 -0.28 -42.32
N GLN A 185 47.67 0.70 -41.43
CA GLN A 185 48.53 0.54 -40.26
C GLN A 185 47.97 1.31 -39.07
N VAL A 186 47.85 0.66 -37.90
CA VAL A 186 47.61 1.35 -36.63
C VAL A 186 48.90 2.10 -36.23
N ILE A 187 48.77 3.38 -35.87
CA ILE A 187 49.87 4.26 -35.43
C ILE A 187 49.69 4.82 -34.00
N LYS A 188 48.57 4.48 -33.35
CA LYS A 188 48.29 4.68 -31.93
C LYS A 188 47.23 3.65 -31.50
N GLY A 189 47.43 2.95 -30.39
CA GLY A 189 46.50 1.92 -29.90
C GLY A 189 46.79 0.51 -30.43
N ASP A 190 47.95 0.29 -31.04
CA ASP A 190 48.41 -1.00 -31.54
C ASP A 190 48.67 -2.03 -30.43
N GLU A 191 48.79 -1.59 -29.18
CA GLU A 191 48.83 -2.45 -28.00
C GLU A 191 47.46 -3.02 -27.60
N TYR A 192 46.36 -2.51 -28.18
CA TYR A 192 44.97 -2.95 -27.91
C TYR A 192 44.24 -3.47 -29.15
N PHE A 193 44.53 -2.94 -30.35
CA PHE A 193 43.83 -3.27 -31.59
C PHE A 193 44.79 -3.40 -32.79
N THR A 194 44.47 -4.32 -33.71
CA THR A 194 45.17 -4.48 -34.99
C THR A 194 44.26 -4.15 -36.17
N VAL A 195 44.84 -3.89 -37.35
CA VAL A 195 44.11 -3.71 -38.61
C VAL A 195 44.68 -4.64 -39.68
N ASP A 196 43.82 -5.20 -40.55
CA ASP A 196 44.25 -6.01 -41.70
C ASP A 196 44.32 -5.19 -43.01
N ASP A 197 44.89 -5.78 -44.06
CA ASP A 197 45.00 -5.16 -45.39
C ASP A 197 43.63 -4.82 -46.02
N SER A 198 42.53 -5.40 -45.51
CA SER A 198 41.18 -5.07 -45.95
C SER A 198 40.63 -3.81 -45.27
N GLY A 199 41.26 -3.33 -44.19
CA GLY A 199 40.77 -2.25 -43.33
C GLY A 199 39.92 -2.72 -42.15
N LEU A 200 39.84 -4.04 -41.87
CA LEU A 200 39.12 -4.57 -40.72
C LEU A 200 39.95 -4.41 -39.45
N ILE A 201 39.39 -3.75 -38.44
CA ILE A 201 40.00 -3.58 -37.12
C ILE A 201 39.52 -4.72 -36.20
N SER A 202 40.45 -5.34 -35.48
CA SER A 202 40.18 -6.43 -34.53
C SER A 202 40.98 -6.30 -33.23
N THR A 203 40.53 -6.96 -32.16
CA THR A 203 41.18 -6.93 -30.85
C THR A 203 42.58 -7.56 -30.89
N ALA A 204 43.59 -6.85 -30.37
CA ALA A 204 44.95 -7.38 -30.19
C ALA A 204 45.11 -8.12 -28.84
N ARG A 205 44.26 -7.78 -27.86
CA ARG A 205 44.25 -8.29 -26.49
C ARG A 205 42.90 -8.89 -26.13
N ALA A 206 42.90 -9.79 -25.13
CA ALA A 206 41.70 -10.45 -24.60
C ALA A 206 41.37 -10.04 -23.16
N ASP A 207 42.13 -9.09 -22.60
CA ASP A 207 41.99 -8.50 -21.27
C ASP A 207 41.67 -6.99 -21.37
N LEU A 208 40.87 -6.62 -22.38
CA LEU A 208 40.19 -5.33 -22.45
C LEU A 208 39.03 -5.35 -21.45
N ASP A 209 38.88 -4.28 -20.66
CA ASP A 209 38.11 -4.26 -19.40
C ASP A 209 37.49 -2.87 -19.22
N ARG A 210 36.15 -2.78 -19.19
CA ARG A 210 35.40 -1.51 -19.29
C ARG A 210 35.50 -0.69 -18.00
N GLU A 211 35.55 -1.37 -16.86
CA GLU A 211 35.72 -0.81 -15.51
C GLU A 211 37.08 -0.12 -15.38
N THR A 212 38.11 -0.68 -16.03
CA THR A 212 39.42 -0.06 -16.16
C THR A 212 39.45 1.05 -17.21
N GLN A 213 38.92 0.80 -18.42
CA GLN A 213 38.86 1.79 -19.49
C GLN A 213 37.77 1.47 -20.54
N SER A 214 36.66 2.22 -20.51
CA SER A 214 35.51 1.99 -21.39
C SER A 214 35.67 2.49 -22.84
N THR A 215 36.66 3.33 -23.15
CA THR A 215 36.82 3.96 -24.48
C THR A 215 38.29 4.06 -24.89
N TYR A 216 38.58 3.73 -26.14
CA TYR A 216 39.91 3.77 -26.75
C TYR A 216 39.92 4.65 -28.01
N GLU A 217 40.96 5.48 -28.14
CA GLU A 217 41.22 6.28 -29.34
C GLU A 217 42.37 5.64 -30.12
N VAL A 218 42.02 4.90 -31.17
CA VAL A 218 42.95 4.29 -32.12
C VAL A 218 43.16 5.25 -33.29
N ILE A 219 44.38 5.42 -33.77
CA ILE A 219 44.65 6.21 -34.99
C ILE A 219 45.18 5.26 -36.06
N VAL A 220 44.52 5.25 -37.22
CA VAL A 220 44.89 4.41 -38.37
C VAL A 220 45.42 5.30 -39.49
N LYS A 221 46.51 4.85 -40.11
CA LYS A 221 47.13 5.46 -41.28
C LYS A 221 46.96 4.55 -42.49
N ALA A 222 46.52 5.13 -43.60
CA ALA A 222 46.53 4.51 -44.92
C ALA A 222 47.81 4.86 -45.68
N LYS A 223 48.27 3.97 -46.56
CA LYS A 223 49.42 4.15 -47.47
C LYS A 223 49.19 3.37 -48.75
N ASP A 224 49.71 3.83 -49.87
CA ASP A 224 49.82 3.03 -51.09
C ASP A 224 50.96 1.99 -51.00
N ALA A 225 51.27 1.28 -52.09
CA ALA A 225 52.37 0.31 -52.10
C ALA A 225 53.78 0.93 -52.14
N PRO A 226 54.03 2.09 -52.80
CA PRO A 226 55.27 2.87 -52.63
C PRO A 226 55.51 3.40 -51.20
N GLY A 227 54.47 3.55 -50.38
CA GLY A 227 54.50 4.10 -49.03
C GLY A 227 54.24 5.60 -48.94
N PHE A 228 53.76 6.25 -50.02
CA PHE A 228 53.35 7.64 -50.00
C PHE A 228 52.12 7.82 -49.09
N SER A 229 52.01 8.99 -48.46
CA SER A 229 50.91 9.29 -47.54
C SER A 229 50.97 10.74 -47.05
N GLY A 230 49.82 11.43 -47.07
CA GLY A 230 49.66 12.79 -46.55
C GLY A 230 48.95 12.83 -45.19
N ASP A 231 48.60 14.04 -44.74
CA ASP A 231 47.78 14.26 -43.54
C ASP A 231 46.35 13.70 -43.71
N SER A 232 45.82 13.75 -44.94
CA SER A 232 44.56 13.13 -45.38
C SER A 232 44.54 11.60 -45.26
N SER A 233 45.71 10.97 -45.20
CA SER A 233 45.89 9.53 -45.08
C SER A 233 45.82 9.05 -43.62
N THR A 234 45.22 9.82 -42.71
CA THR A 234 45.00 9.42 -41.30
C THR A 234 43.55 9.62 -40.88
N ALA A 235 43.05 8.71 -40.04
CA ALA A 235 41.73 8.79 -39.43
C ALA A 235 41.75 8.27 -37.99
N THR A 236 40.92 8.87 -37.14
CA THR A 236 40.69 8.43 -35.76
C THR A 236 39.58 7.39 -35.73
N VAL A 237 39.74 6.36 -34.92
CA VAL A 237 38.73 5.34 -34.65
C VAL A 237 38.44 5.32 -33.15
N ILE A 238 37.23 5.69 -32.77
CA ILE A 238 36.76 5.68 -31.39
C ILE A 238 36.10 4.34 -31.15
N ILE A 239 36.69 3.54 -30.27
CA ILE A 239 36.20 2.20 -29.92
C ILE A 239 35.66 2.25 -28.49
N THR A 240 34.38 1.93 -28.30
CA THR A 240 33.78 1.77 -26.97
C THR A 240 33.67 0.28 -26.61
N LEU A 241 34.01 -0.06 -25.37
CA LEU A 241 33.71 -1.39 -24.84
C LEU A 241 32.24 -1.43 -24.41
N SER A 242 31.52 -2.49 -24.83
CA SER A 242 30.17 -2.76 -24.34
C SER A 242 30.23 -3.72 -23.15
N ASP A 243 29.52 -3.33 -22.08
CA ASP A 243 29.48 -4.00 -20.79
C ASP A 243 29.12 -5.50 -20.86
N ILE A 244 29.88 -6.31 -20.16
CA ILE A 244 29.51 -7.67 -19.76
C ILE A 244 29.42 -7.70 -18.23
N ASN A 245 28.26 -8.08 -17.69
CA ASN A 245 28.12 -8.31 -16.24
C ASN A 245 29.11 -9.40 -15.78
N ASP A 246 30.20 -8.99 -15.14
CA ASP A 246 31.33 -9.82 -14.66
C ASP A 246 31.63 -9.59 -13.17
N ASN A 247 31.12 -8.53 -12.55
CA ASN A 247 31.36 -8.22 -11.15
C ASN A 247 30.14 -8.50 -10.27
N PHE A 248 30.38 -8.79 -8.99
CA PHE A 248 29.31 -8.96 -8.01
C PHE A 248 29.07 -7.67 -7.22
N PRO A 249 27.82 -7.34 -6.84
CA PRO A 249 27.52 -6.18 -6.00
C PRO A 249 28.17 -6.28 -4.61
N VAL A 250 29.11 -5.36 -4.31
CA VAL A 250 29.93 -5.31 -3.08
C VAL A 250 29.34 -4.35 -2.03
N PHE A 251 29.18 -4.78 -0.78
CA PHE A 251 28.83 -3.85 0.31
C PHE A 251 29.98 -2.86 0.62
N LYS A 252 29.68 -1.55 0.64
CA LYS A 252 30.62 -0.49 1.09
C LYS A 252 31.14 -0.66 2.53
N HIS A 253 30.37 -1.34 3.38
CA HIS A 253 30.59 -1.39 4.82
C HIS A 253 30.56 -2.83 5.33
N PRO A 254 31.48 -3.23 6.23
CA PRO A 254 31.54 -4.59 6.78
C PRO A 254 30.44 -4.85 7.82
N SER A 255 29.79 -3.81 8.33
CA SER A 255 28.61 -3.91 9.17
C SER A 255 27.68 -2.70 9.01
N PHE A 256 26.38 -2.94 9.01
CA PHE A 256 25.33 -1.93 9.15
C PHE A 256 24.71 -2.01 10.55
N HIS A 257 24.36 -0.85 11.13
CA HIS A 257 23.76 -0.74 12.46
C HIS A 257 22.52 0.14 12.36
N PHE A 258 21.38 -0.38 12.81
CA PHE A 258 20.08 0.31 12.79
C PHE A 258 19.48 0.31 14.20
N LYS A 259 18.73 1.37 14.53
CA LYS A 259 17.90 1.46 15.74
C LYS A 259 16.44 1.56 15.30
N VAL A 260 15.56 0.79 15.91
CA VAL A 260 14.14 0.73 15.53
C VAL A 260 13.25 0.61 16.77
N PRO A 261 12.15 1.38 16.88
CA PRO A 261 11.18 1.16 17.94
C PRO A 261 10.45 -0.17 17.72
N GLU A 262 10.10 -0.88 18.79
CA GLU A 262 9.41 -2.17 18.66
C GLU A 262 8.01 -2.04 18.04
N ASN A 263 7.35 -0.91 18.30
CA ASN A 263 6.04 -0.56 17.75
C ASN A 263 6.04 -0.22 16.25
N ILE A 264 7.14 -0.45 15.53
CA ILE A 264 7.19 -0.36 14.08
C ILE A 264 6.16 -1.31 13.44
N SER A 265 5.42 -0.79 12.46
CA SER A 265 4.44 -1.60 11.73
C SER A 265 5.11 -2.71 10.92
N VAL A 266 4.42 -3.84 10.78
CA VAL A 266 4.82 -4.92 9.87
C VAL A 266 4.91 -4.36 8.45
N GLY A 267 6.02 -4.62 7.76
CA GLY A 267 6.37 -4.03 6.46
C GLY A 267 7.02 -2.64 6.52
N GLY A 268 7.14 -2.01 7.71
CA GLY A 268 7.84 -0.74 7.92
C GLY A 268 9.33 -0.82 7.61
N GLU A 269 9.96 0.32 7.32
CA GLU A 269 11.39 0.38 6.98
C GLU A 269 12.27 0.44 8.25
N VAL A 270 13.08 -0.60 8.47
CA VAL A 270 14.07 -0.65 9.56
C VAL A 270 15.37 0.06 9.17
N GLY A 271 15.76 -0.07 7.90
CA GLY A 271 17.03 0.46 7.40
C GLY A 271 17.34 0.01 5.97
N ARG A 272 18.42 0.60 5.42
CA ARG A 272 18.87 0.36 4.05
C ARG A 272 20.32 -0.11 4.02
N VAL A 273 20.55 -1.23 3.35
CA VAL A 273 21.89 -1.75 3.07
C VAL A 273 22.23 -1.46 1.61
N LYS A 274 23.34 -0.77 1.36
CA LYS A 274 23.72 -0.34 0.01
C LYS A 274 24.93 -1.12 -0.50
N VAL A 275 24.80 -1.64 -1.71
CA VAL A 275 25.92 -2.19 -2.49
C VAL A 275 26.44 -1.16 -3.49
N GLU A 276 27.71 -1.31 -3.84
CA GLU A 276 28.25 -0.80 -5.09
C GLU A 276 28.44 -1.94 -6.06
N ASP A 277 28.03 -1.69 -7.28
CA ASP A 277 28.18 -2.54 -8.43
C ASP A 277 28.83 -1.65 -9.49
N ILE A 278 29.84 -2.16 -10.18
CA ILE A 278 30.67 -1.37 -11.10
C ILE A 278 30.22 -1.52 -12.57
N ASP A 279 29.43 -2.54 -12.85
CA ASP A 279 28.91 -2.89 -14.18
C ASP A 279 27.77 -1.94 -14.57
N GLU A 280 27.32 -1.91 -15.82
CA GLU A 280 26.34 -0.90 -16.26
C GLU A 280 24.99 -1.03 -15.52
N PRO A 281 24.32 0.09 -15.15
CA PRO A 281 23.08 0.06 -14.37
C PRO A 281 21.94 -0.79 -14.93
N GLN A 282 21.96 -1.09 -16.24
CA GLN A 282 20.97 -1.92 -16.91
C GLN A 282 21.13 -3.43 -16.62
N HIS A 283 22.30 -3.87 -16.19
CA HIS A 283 22.60 -5.28 -15.93
C HIS A 283 22.57 -5.68 -14.45
N ARG A 284 22.38 -4.71 -13.53
CA ARG A 284 22.42 -4.92 -12.08
C ARG A 284 21.12 -5.52 -11.55
N ASN A 285 21.20 -6.72 -10.98
CA ASN A 285 20.09 -7.54 -10.50
C ASN A 285 20.34 -8.02 -9.06
N THR A 286 20.74 -7.11 -8.17
CA THR A 286 21.12 -7.44 -6.79
C THR A 286 19.99 -8.13 -6.03
N LYS A 287 20.30 -9.31 -5.50
CA LYS A 287 19.46 -10.09 -4.59
C LYS A 287 20.18 -10.29 -3.27
N TYR A 288 19.45 -10.02 -2.19
CA TYR A 288 19.91 -10.14 -0.82
C TYR A 288 19.46 -11.46 -0.20
N SER A 289 20.31 -12.08 0.61
CA SER A 289 19.98 -13.32 1.32
C SER A 289 20.64 -13.38 2.71
N PHE A 290 20.02 -14.07 3.65
CA PHE A 290 20.57 -14.29 5.00
C PHE A 290 21.53 -15.49 5.00
N VAL A 291 22.78 -15.27 5.40
CA VAL A 291 23.83 -16.31 5.50
C VAL A 291 23.87 -16.94 6.89
N ARG A 292 23.76 -16.11 7.93
CA ARG A 292 23.94 -16.50 9.33
C ARG A 292 23.03 -15.67 10.22
N GLY A 293 22.45 -16.29 11.25
CA GLY A 293 21.36 -15.68 12.02
C GLY A 293 20.07 -15.79 11.21
N ASP A 294 19.40 -16.93 11.30
CA ASP A 294 18.20 -17.18 10.50
C ASP A 294 16.97 -16.50 11.12
N TYR A 295 16.79 -15.24 10.74
CA TYR A 295 15.64 -14.42 11.08
C TYR A 295 14.69 -14.23 9.88
N ARG A 296 14.66 -15.18 8.93
CA ARG A 296 13.79 -15.14 7.73
C ARG A 296 12.29 -15.19 8.05
N ASP A 297 11.92 -15.53 9.28
CA ASP A 297 10.58 -15.44 9.84
C ASP A 297 10.24 -14.01 10.34
N THR A 298 11.28 -13.25 10.73
CA THR A 298 11.20 -11.98 11.45
C THR A 298 11.43 -10.79 10.53
N PHE A 299 12.36 -10.91 9.57
CA PHE A 299 12.72 -9.85 8.62
C PHE A 299 12.70 -10.35 7.18
N GLU A 300 12.45 -9.41 6.26
CA GLU A 300 12.73 -9.53 4.83
C GLU A 300 13.70 -8.42 4.39
N ILE A 301 14.31 -8.62 3.21
CA ILE A 301 15.19 -7.63 2.57
C ILE A 301 14.71 -7.46 1.14
N VAL A 302 14.05 -6.35 0.85
CA VAL A 302 13.46 -6.06 -0.46
C VAL A 302 14.45 -5.23 -1.28
N ALA A 303 14.88 -5.74 -2.44
CA ALA A 303 15.75 -5.00 -3.34
C ALA A 303 15.00 -3.85 -4.04
N ASN A 304 15.57 -2.64 -4.00
CA ASN A 304 15.09 -1.48 -4.73
C ASN A 304 15.84 -1.38 -6.08
N PRO A 305 15.18 -1.63 -7.23
CA PRO A 305 15.82 -1.64 -8.54
C PRO A 305 16.31 -0.26 -9.01
N TYR A 306 15.83 0.83 -8.41
CA TYR A 306 16.22 2.19 -8.79
C TYR A 306 17.45 2.70 -8.04
N THR A 307 17.70 2.24 -6.81
CA THR A 307 18.81 2.72 -5.96
C THR A 307 19.90 1.69 -5.70
N ASN A 308 19.67 0.44 -6.12
CA ASN A 308 20.49 -0.75 -5.82
C ASN A 308 20.71 -0.95 -4.30
N GLU A 309 19.63 -0.81 -3.52
CA GLU A 309 19.63 -0.92 -2.05
C GLU A 309 18.72 -2.06 -1.59
N GLY A 310 19.11 -2.75 -0.53
CA GLY A 310 18.24 -3.67 0.21
C GLY A 310 17.52 -2.93 1.33
N ILE A 311 16.19 -2.89 1.28
CA ILE A 311 15.34 -2.30 2.32
C ILE A 311 14.95 -3.40 3.29
N ILE A 312 15.38 -3.29 4.55
CA ILE A 312 15.07 -4.27 5.60
C ILE A 312 13.72 -3.92 6.23
N ARG A 313 12.83 -4.91 6.37
CA ARG A 313 11.47 -4.75 6.91
C ARG A 313 11.10 -5.88 7.87
N PRO A 314 10.30 -5.63 8.92
CA PRO A 314 9.81 -6.67 9.82
C PRO A 314 8.59 -7.38 9.21
N LYS A 315 8.56 -8.71 9.32
CA LYS A 315 7.48 -9.59 8.83
C LYS A 315 6.45 -9.95 9.91
N LYS A 316 6.79 -9.68 11.17
CA LYS A 316 5.97 -9.84 12.38
C LYS A 316 6.31 -8.67 13.32
N PRO A 317 5.45 -8.34 14.31
CA PRO A 317 5.77 -7.32 15.31
C PRO A 317 7.11 -7.61 15.99
N LEU A 318 7.84 -6.54 16.32
CA LEU A 318 9.03 -6.63 17.19
C LEU A 318 8.59 -6.51 18.66
N ASP A 319 9.50 -6.88 19.56
CA ASP A 319 9.21 -7.11 20.98
C ASP A 319 10.52 -7.03 21.75
N PHE A 320 10.73 -5.95 22.50
CA PHE A 320 11.99 -5.62 23.16
C PHE A 320 12.30 -6.61 24.30
N GLU A 321 11.29 -6.95 25.10
CA GLU A 321 11.37 -7.89 26.23
C GLU A 321 11.83 -9.28 25.80
N LYS A 322 11.47 -9.72 24.58
CA LYS A 322 11.96 -10.97 23.99
C LYS A 322 13.31 -10.80 23.31
N VAL A 323 13.49 -9.78 22.46
CA VAL A 323 14.72 -9.61 21.65
C VAL A 323 15.05 -8.12 21.42
N ALA A 324 15.76 -7.52 22.38
CA ALA A 324 16.32 -6.17 22.27
C ALA A 324 17.38 -5.99 21.15
N GLU A 325 17.99 -7.06 20.63
CA GLU A 325 19.01 -6.96 19.57
C GLU A 325 19.03 -8.18 18.63
N TYR A 326 19.00 -7.91 17.33
CA TYR A 326 19.15 -8.90 16.26
C TYR A 326 20.50 -8.75 15.57
N ARG A 327 21.21 -9.87 15.36
CA ARG A 327 22.51 -9.90 14.66
C ARG A 327 22.54 -10.99 13.59
N PHE A 328 22.71 -10.61 12.33
CA PHE A 328 22.76 -11.55 11.20
C PHE A 328 23.72 -11.09 10.09
N ASP A 329 24.29 -12.05 9.37
CA ASP A 329 25.14 -11.78 8.21
C ASP A 329 24.31 -11.91 6.93
N ILE A 330 24.35 -10.90 6.07
CA ILE A 330 23.66 -10.87 4.77
C ILE A 330 24.66 -10.99 3.62
N GLU A 331 24.27 -11.70 2.55
CA GLU A 331 25.02 -11.77 1.29
C GLU A 331 24.26 -11.05 0.19
N ALA A 332 24.93 -10.13 -0.50
CA ALA A 332 24.48 -9.58 -1.77
C ALA A 332 25.03 -10.44 -2.92
N THR A 333 24.18 -10.73 -3.89
CA THR A 333 24.49 -11.54 -5.06
C THR A 333 23.83 -10.93 -6.28
N ASP A 334 24.36 -11.17 -7.47
CA ASP A 334 23.62 -11.00 -8.71
C ASP A 334 23.59 -12.37 -9.42
N PRO A 335 22.41 -12.91 -9.78
CA PRO A 335 22.28 -14.22 -10.42
C PRO A 335 22.50 -14.21 -11.93
N THR A 336 22.77 -13.03 -12.51
CA THR A 336 23.01 -12.80 -13.95
C THR A 336 24.49 -12.57 -14.29
N VAL A 337 25.38 -12.48 -13.28
CA VAL A 337 26.84 -12.42 -13.44
C VAL A 337 27.37 -13.56 -14.29
N ASN A 338 28.14 -13.21 -15.33
CA ASN A 338 28.74 -14.16 -16.23
C ASN A 338 30.03 -14.76 -15.62
N LEU A 339 29.86 -15.83 -14.84
CA LEU A 339 30.91 -16.60 -14.16
C LEU A 339 32.08 -17.08 -15.06
N ARG A 340 31.97 -16.96 -16.39
CA ARG A 340 33.07 -17.21 -17.33
C ARG A 340 34.12 -16.10 -17.33
N TYR A 341 33.71 -14.86 -17.09
CA TYR A 341 34.54 -13.66 -17.16
C TYR A 341 34.91 -13.15 -15.76
N PHE A 342 34.06 -13.41 -14.76
CA PHE A 342 34.30 -13.07 -13.34
C PHE A 342 35.74 -13.32 -12.88
N LYS A 343 36.38 -12.24 -12.44
CA LYS A 343 37.76 -12.22 -11.93
C LYS A 343 37.84 -12.89 -10.56
N ALA A 344 38.17 -14.19 -10.57
CA ALA A 344 38.26 -15.04 -9.38
C ALA A 344 39.25 -14.50 -8.33
N GLY A 345 38.71 -13.80 -7.33
CA GLY A 345 39.47 -13.11 -6.28
C GLY A 345 38.59 -12.27 -5.34
N GLY A 346 37.40 -11.86 -5.80
CA GLY A 346 36.39 -11.24 -4.94
C GLY A 346 35.91 -12.19 -3.83
N SER A 347 35.99 -11.73 -2.58
CA SER A 347 35.26 -12.32 -1.46
C SER A 347 33.75 -12.33 -1.74
N LYS A 348 33.02 -13.31 -1.20
CA LYS A 348 31.55 -13.23 -1.10
C LYS A 348 31.16 -11.88 -0.49
N SER A 349 30.22 -11.17 -1.12
CA SER A 349 29.78 -9.84 -0.67
C SER A 349 28.90 -9.98 0.57
N ILE A 350 29.54 -10.14 1.72
CA ILE A 350 28.90 -10.35 3.01
C ILE A 350 29.12 -9.14 3.91
N SER A 351 28.04 -8.69 4.55
CA SER A 351 28.08 -7.65 5.58
C SER A 351 27.27 -8.10 6.80
N ALA A 352 27.72 -7.75 7.99
CA ALA A 352 26.94 -7.95 9.21
C ALA A 352 25.83 -6.88 9.31
N VAL A 353 24.69 -7.25 9.89
CA VAL A 353 23.62 -6.33 10.24
C VAL A 353 23.33 -6.48 11.73
N VAL A 354 23.27 -5.34 12.42
CA VAL A 354 22.81 -5.23 13.80
C VAL A 354 21.56 -4.35 13.81
N ILE A 355 20.46 -4.87 14.34
CA ILE A 355 19.25 -4.10 14.59
C ILE A 355 19.06 -4.08 16.11
N GLU A 356 19.26 -2.91 16.70
CA GLU A 356 18.94 -2.62 18.10
C GLU A 356 17.47 -2.20 18.16
N VAL A 357 16.65 -2.94 18.90
CA VAL A 357 15.27 -2.57 19.18
C VAL A 357 15.29 -1.58 20.35
N THR A 358 14.45 -0.55 20.31
CA THR A 358 14.25 0.38 21.43
C THR A 358 12.85 0.20 22.02
N ASP A 359 12.81 -0.03 23.33
CA ASP A 359 11.64 -0.01 24.25
C ASP A 359 10.69 1.17 23.97
N VAL A 360 9.37 0.93 23.88
CA VAL A 360 8.33 1.95 23.71
C VAL A 360 7.04 1.73 24.54
N ASP A 361 7.16 1.89 25.87
CA ASP A 361 6.09 2.41 26.76
C ASP A 361 4.73 1.70 26.66
N GLU A 362 4.67 0.39 26.93
CA GLU A 362 3.45 -0.42 26.77
C GLU A 362 2.52 -0.39 28.01
N PRO A 363 1.18 -0.50 27.81
CA PRO A 363 0.26 -0.60 28.94
C PRO A 363 0.45 -1.91 29.74
N PRO A 364 0.34 -1.91 31.08
CA PRO A 364 0.60 -3.08 31.92
C PRO A 364 -0.17 -4.34 31.52
N VAL A 365 0.51 -5.48 31.41
CA VAL A 365 -0.09 -6.75 31.00
C VAL A 365 -0.67 -7.50 32.21
N PHE A 366 -1.97 -7.81 32.17
CA PHE A 366 -2.62 -8.66 33.18
C PHE A 366 -2.14 -10.11 33.08
N THR A 367 -1.83 -10.71 34.23
CA THR A 367 -1.31 -12.09 34.33
C THR A 367 -2.34 -13.19 34.01
N LYS A 368 -3.64 -12.84 33.96
CA LYS A 368 -4.76 -13.70 33.55
C LYS A 368 -5.84 -12.88 32.86
N LEU A 369 -6.50 -13.47 31.87
CA LEU A 369 -7.66 -12.93 31.18
C LEU A 369 -8.62 -14.09 30.84
N PRO A 370 -9.86 -14.13 31.35
CA PRO A 370 -10.40 -13.33 32.46
C PRO A 370 -9.90 -13.81 33.84
N TYR A 371 -10.39 -13.17 34.91
CA TYR A 371 -10.36 -13.73 36.27
C TYR A 371 -11.74 -14.27 36.65
N GLU A 372 -11.78 -15.44 37.28
CA GLU A 372 -12.99 -16.00 37.90
C GLU A 372 -12.79 -16.12 39.42
N PHE A 373 -13.77 -15.66 40.18
CA PHE A 373 -13.90 -15.90 41.62
C PHE A 373 -15.26 -16.53 41.90
N ARG A 374 -15.34 -17.37 42.93
CA ARG A 374 -16.59 -17.96 43.43
C ARG A 374 -16.76 -17.59 44.90
N VAL A 375 -17.98 -17.24 45.28
CA VAL A 375 -18.31 -16.82 46.64
C VAL A 375 -19.69 -17.31 47.01
N ARG A 376 -19.88 -17.72 48.26
CA ARG A 376 -21.19 -17.99 48.82
C ARG A 376 -21.96 -16.69 48.99
N GLU A 377 -23.26 -16.74 48.80
CA GLU A 377 -24.10 -15.63 49.23
C GLU A 377 -24.22 -15.52 50.74
N ASN A 378 -24.66 -14.34 51.17
CA ASN A 378 -24.96 -13.94 52.55
C ASN A 378 -23.86 -14.20 53.61
N ASP A 379 -22.67 -14.66 53.20
CA ASP A 379 -21.45 -14.84 53.99
C ASP A 379 -20.88 -13.49 54.49
N PRO A 380 -20.82 -13.24 55.82
CA PRO A 380 -20.33 -11.99 56.40
C PRO A 380 -18.82 -11.98 56.69
N GLU A 381 -18.14 -13.12 56.53
CA GLU A 381 -16.70 -13.29 56.77
C GLU A 381 -15.89 -12.97 55.49
N ILE A 382 -16.40 -13.33 54.31
CA ILE A 382 -15.73 -13.08 53.02
C ILE A 382 -15.81 -11.60 52.61
N ARG A 383 -14.86 -10.80 53.12
CA ARG A 383 -14.70 -9.38 52.76
C ARG A 383 -13.72 -9.13 51.60
N THR A 384 -12.94 -10.14 51.23
CA THR A 384 -11.92 -10.08 50.17
C THR A 384 -11.91 -11.40 49.40
N LEU A 385 -12.09 -11.35 48.08
CA LEU A 385 -12.11 -12.54 47.21
C LEU A 385 -10.71 -12.97 46.76
N GLY A 386 -9.79 -12.01 46.64
CA GLY A 386 -8.44 -12.22 46.13
C GLY A 386 -7.91 -10.94 45.49
N SER A 387 -6.95 -11.07 44.58
CA SER A 387 -6.37 -9.93 43.85
C SER A 387 -6.21 -10.23 42.36
N VAL A 388 -6.42 -9.21 41.54
CA VAL A 388 -5.91 -9.19 40.16
C VAL A 388 -4.43 -8.76 40.17
N TRP A 389 -3.67 -9.20 39.16
CA TRP A 389 -2.25 -8.91 39.04
C TRP A 389 -1.91 -8.56 37.59
N ALA A 390 -1.20 -7.45 37.41
CA ALA A 390 -0.58 -7.07 36.15
C ALA A 390 0.90 -6.78 36.41
N HIS A 391 1.72 -6.88 35.37
CA HIS A 391 3.10 -6.40 35.38
C HIS A 391 3.30 -5.40 34.25
N ASP A 392 4.23 -4.49 34.45
CA ASP A 392 4.78 -3.64 33.41
C ASP A 392 5.68 -4.55 32.53
N PRO A 393 5.51 -4.59 31.20
CA PRO A 393 6.46 -5.28 30.32
C PRO A 393 7.81 -4.54 30.27
N ASP A 394 7.77 -3.20 30.10
CA ASP A 394 8.88 -2.29 29.81
C ASP A 394 10.15 -2.55 30.64
N ALA A 395 11.30 -2.10 30.15
CA ALA A 395 12.52 -2.07 30.96
C ALA A 395 12.40 -1.15 32.19
N ALA A 396 11.48 -0.17 32.17
CA ALA A 396 11.26 0.81 33.23
C ALA A 396 10.65 0.22 34.53
N LYS A 397 9.76 -0.77 34.41
CA LYS A 397 9.15 -1.53 35.53
C LYS A 397 8.53 -0.65 36.61
N ARG A 398 7.68 0.27 36.14
CA ARG A 398 6.90 1.25 36.89
C ARG A 398 5.88 0.57 37.80
N LYS A 399 5.34 1.36 38.74
CA LYS A 399 4.33 0.89 39.70
C LYS A 399 2.95 0.97 39.09
N ILE A 400 2.14 -0.07 39.24
CA ILE A 400 0.79 -0.14 38.69
C ILE A 400 -0.25 0.26 39.74
N ARG A 401 -1.30 0.95 39.30
CA ARG A 401 -2.55 1.19 40.03
C ARG A 401 -3.72 0.55 39.28
N PHE A 402 -4.58 -0.13 40.03
CA PHE A 402 -5.81 -0.73 39.52
C PHE A 402 -7.04 0.16 39.75
N ILE A 403 -7.99 0.14 38.81
CA ILE A 403 -9.19 1.01 38.82
C ILE A 403 -10.41 0.20 38.33
N ARG A 404 -11.53 0.25 39.06
CA ARG A 404 -12.82 -0.29 38.57
C ARG A 404 -13.38 0.64 37.48
N ARG A 405 -13.51 0.17 36.24
CA ARG A 405 -14.05 0.96 35.11
C ARG A 405 -15.54 0.74 34.87
N ARG A 406 -15.99 -0.52 34.83
CA ARG A 406 -17.41 -0.89 34.62
C ARG A 406 -17.81 -1.99 35.61
N ALA A 407 -19.11 -2.10 35.89
CA ALA A 407 -19.70 -3.16 36.70
C ALA A 407 -21.11 -3.51 36.18
N SER A 408 -21.46 -4.79 36.20
CA SER A 408 -22.81 -5.29 35.93
C SER A 408 -23.12 -6.42 36.94
N PRO A 409 -24.16 -6.30 37.79
CA PRO A 409 -25.04 -5.14 37.97
C PRO A 409 -24.32 -3.82 38.31
N ASN A 410 -24.94 -2.70 37.92
CA ASN A 410 -24.46 -1.36 38.27
C ASN A 410 -24.58 -1.13 39.79
N GLY A 411 -23.46 -0.94 40.48
CA GLY A 411 -23.46 -0.58 41.89
C GLY A 411 -22.12 -0.75 42.58
N ASP A 412 -22.13 -0.58 43.90
CA ASP A 412 -20.92 -0.57 44.75
C ASP A 412 -20.70 -1.90 45.50
N TYR A 413 -21.32 -2.98 45.00
CA TYR A 413 -21.26 -4.36 45.51
C TYR A 413 -19.84 -4.94 45.53
N ILE A 414 -19.01 -4.58 44.55
CA ILE A 414 -17.61 -5.00 44.46
C ILE A 414 -16.73 -3.76 44.32
N LYS A 415 -15.67 -3.69 45.12
CA LYS A 415 -14.64 -2.65 45.06
C LYS A 415 -13.29 -3.24 44.72
N VAL A 416 -12.43 -2.42 44.15
CA VAL A 416 -11.07 -2.76 43.75
C VAL A 416 -10.15 -1.76 44.45
N SER A 417 -9.17 -2.23 45.21
CA SER A 417 -8.14 -1.34 45.77
C SER A 417 -7.21 -0.83 44.67
N ASP A 418 -6.48 0.25 44.94
CA ASP A 418 -5.39 0.72 44.07
C ASP A 418 -4.31 -0.36 43.85
N THR A 419 -4.16 -1.28 44.81
CA THR A 419 -3.31 -2.48 44.76
C THR A 419 -3.94 -3.73 44.11
N GLY A 420 -5.16 -3.64 43.55
CA GLY A 420 -5.80 -4.73 42.80
C GLY A 420 -6.53 -5.78 43.64
N ILE A 421 -6.70 -5.57 44.95
CA ILE A 421 -7.48 -6.45 45.84
C ILE A 421 -8.96 -6.27 45.54
N ILE A 422 -9.67 -7.37 45.31
CA ILE A 422 -11.12 -7.43 45.09
C ILE A 422 -11.82 -7.56 46.44
N GLN A 423 -12.64 -6.57 46.78
CA GLN A 423 -13.27 -6.39 48.08
C GLN A 423 -14.80 -6.41 47.98
N LEU A 424 -15.45 -7.03 48.96
CA LEU A 424 -16.90 -7.05 49.14
C LEU A 424 -17.27 -6.15 50.33
N PRO A 425 -17.88 -4.96 50.13
CA PRO A 425 -18.28 -4.06 51.21
C PRO A 425 -19.51 -4.57 51.99
N LYS A 426 -20.22 -5.54 51.43
CA LYS A 426 -21.36 -6.29 51.97
C LYS A 426 -21.30 -7.72 51.41
N PRO A 427 -21.97 -8.71 52.03
CA PRO A 427 -22.27 -9.97 51.37
C PRO A 427 -23.00 -9.74 50.04
N LEU A 428 -22.88 -10.71 49.14
CA LEU A 428 -23.67 -10.78 47.90
C LEU A 428 -24.89 -11.67 48.12
N ASP A 429 -25.90 -11.49 47.29
CA ASP A 429 -27.26 -12.05 47.41
C ASP A 429 -27.62 -12.54 45.99
N ARG A 430 -27.83 -13.85 45.82
CA ARG A 430 -27.86 -14.49 44.50
C ARG A 430 -29.18 -14.23 43.77
N GLU A 431 -30.27 -14.15 44.53
CA GLU A 431 -31.62 -13.90 44.00
C GLU A 431 -31.78 -12.45 43.54
N PHE A 432 -30.92 -11.55 44.03
CA PHE A 432 -30.69 -10.26 43.39
C PHE A 432 -29.77 -10.39 42.15
N SER A 433 -28.63 -11.10 42.24
CA SER A 433 -27.82 -11.43 41.06
C SER A 433 -26.84 -12.59 41.25
N SER A 434 -26.99 -13.64 40.45
CA SER A 434 -26.13 -14.84 40.49
C SER A 434 -24.72 -14.64 39.94
N SER A 435 -24.44 -13.51 39.27
CA SER A 435 -23.08 -13.16 38.86
C SER A 435 -22.86 -11.66 38.80
N TYR A 436 -21.64 -11.23 39.13
CA TYR A 436 -21.20 -9.85 39.07
C TYR A 436 -19.96 -9.74 38.19
N ASN A 437 -20.09 -9.02 37.08
CA ASN A 437 -19.05 -8.83 36.08
C ASN A 437 -18.48 -7.42 36.19
N ILE A 438 -17.19 -7.28 36.53
CA ILE A 438 -16.52 -5.98 36.57
C ILE A 438 -15.38 -5.90 35.56
N THR A 439 -15.20 -4.73 34.95
CA THR A 439 -13.98 -4.41 34.17
C THR A 439 -13.01 -3.68 35.09
N VAL A 440 -11.83 -4.25 35.30
CA VAL A 440 -10.73 -3.62 36.03
C VAL A 440 -9.69 -3.15 35.02
N ALA A 441 -9.28 -1.90 35.13
CA ALA A 441 -8.15 -1.37 34.38
C ALA A 441 -6.86 -1.35 35.20
N ALA A 442 -5.73 -1.43 34.52
CA ALA A 442 -4.39 -1.23 35.08
C ALA A 442 -3.69 -0.06 34.36
N LYS A 443 -3.15 0.88 35.13
CA LYS A 443 -2.37 2.05 34.67
C LYS A 443 -1.06 2.11 35.44
N GLU A 444 0.07 2.49 34.82
CA GLU A 444 1.24 2.84 35.64
C GLU A 444 1.07 4.19 36.34
N ILE A 445 1.92 4.38 37.34
CA ILE A 445 2.19 5.63 38.04
C ILE A 445 3.51 6.17 37.49
N LEU A 446 3.46 7.34 36.85
CA LEU A 446 4.60 8.05 36.27
C LEU A 446 5.48 8.67 37.38
N GLU A 447 6.69 9.12 37.03
CA GLU A 447 7.64 9.70 37.99
C GLU A 447 7.11 10.93 38.75
N ASP A 448 6.21 11.71 38.13
CA ASP A 448 5.56 12.88 38.76
C ASP A 448 4.36 12.51 39.64
N GLY A 449 4.02 11.21 39.74
CA GLY A 449 2.90 10.68 40.51
C GLY A 449 1.55 10.70 39.78
N ARG A 450 1.48 11.17 38.53
CA ARG A 450 0.29 11.01 37.67
C ARG A 450 0.15 9.55 37.23
N LEU A 451 -1.00 9.23 36.67
CA LEU A 451 -1.21 7.96 35.98
C LEU A 451 -0.91 8.12 34.49
N SER A 452 -0.40 7.06 33.87
CA SER A 452 -0.27 6.97 32.41
C SER A 452 -1.62 7.18 31.72
N ASP A 453 -1.64 7.77 30.52
CA ASP A 453 -2.85 7.90 29.70
C ASP A 453 -3.23 6.54 29.07
N ARG A 454 -2.25 5.68 28.79
CA ARG A 454 -2.45 4.27 28.39
C ARG A 454 -3.05 3.45 29.54
N GLU A 455 -3.85 2.43 29.24
CA GLU A 455 -4.33 1.44 30.22
C GLU A 455 -4.70 0.12 29.56
N SER A 456 -4.52 -0.99 30.27
CA SER A 456 -5.06 -2.29 29.87
C SER A 456 -6.33 -2.60 30.67
N HIS A 457 -7.10 -3.60 30.23
CA HIS A 457 -8.36 -4.00 30.85
C HIS A 457 -8.45 -5.52 31.04
N ALA A 458 -8.92 -5.95 32.20
CA ALA A 458 -9.31 -7.32 32.48
C ALA A 458 -10.79 -7.40 32.89
N GLN A 459 -11.46 -8.48 32.46
CA GLN A 459 -12.75 -8.87 33.02
C GLN A 459 -12.54 -9.72 34.26
N VAL A 460 -13.31 -9.42 35.31
CA VAL A 460 -13.38 -10.20 36.55
C VAL A 460 -14.83 -10.63 36.73
N HIS A 461 -15.04 -11.94 36.69
CA HIS A 461 -16.32 -12.59 36.92
C HIS A 461 -16.37 -13.09 38.36
N VAL A 462 -17.34 -12.63 39.14
CA VAL A 462 -17.66 -13.17 40.46
C VAL A 462 -18.96 -13.94 40.34
N ILE A 463 -18.88 -15.27 40.47
CA ILE A 463 -20.04 -16.16 40.47
C ILE A 463 -20.48 -16.32 41.93
N VAL A 464 -21.75 -16.04 42.20
CA VAL A 464 -22.37 -16.29 43.50
C VAL A 464 -22.89 -17.73 43.50
N THR A 465 -22.49 -18.53 44.49
CA THR A 465 -22.94 -19.91 44.64
C THR A 465 -24.14 -19.98 45.57
N ASP A 466 -25.18 -20.65 45.08
CA ASP A 466 -26.45 -20.94 45.73
C ASP A 466 -26.26 -21.63 47.09
N GLU A 467 -26.89 -21.10 48.14
CA GLU A 467 -27.04 -21.73 49.45
C GLU A 467 -28.52 -21.59 49.88
N ASN A 468 -29.12 -22.63 50.49
CA ASN A 468 -30.58 -22.70 50.70
C ASN A 468 -31.06 -21.75 51.82
N ASP A 469 -31.45 -20.53 51.46
CA ASP A 469 -31.78 -19.42 52.38
C ASP A 469 -33.25 -18.93 52.27
N ASN A 470 -33.94 -19.27 51.17
CA ASN A 470 -35.37 -19.07 51.03
C ASN A 470 -36.17 -20.33 51.39
N ALA A 471 -37.45 -20.15 51.70
CA ALA A 471 -38.38 -21.24 51.97
C ALA A 471 -39.46 -21.28 50.87
N PRO A 472 -39.85 -22.48 50.38
CA PRO A 472 -40.72 -22.60 49.21
C PRO A 472 -42.11 -22.01 49.47
N GLU A 473 -42.57 -21.12 48.60
CA GLU A 473 -43.86 -20.44 48.69
C GLU A 473 -44.96 -21.16 47.89
N LEU A 474 -46.20 -21.12 48.38
CA LEU A 474 -47.35 -21.72 47.68
C LEU A 474 -47.72 -20.90 46.44
N VAL A 475 -47.73 -21.55 45.27
CA VAL A 475 -48.37 -20.98 44.07
C VAL A 475 -49.88 -21.07 44.26
N TYR A 476 -50.51 -19.96 44.63
CA TYR A 476 -51.94 -19.90 44.95
C TYR A 476 -52.81 -20.24 43.73
N PRO A 477 -53.60 -21.34 43.77
CA PRO A 477 -54.46 -21.71 42.65
C PRO A 477 -55.72 -20.82 42.59
N GLU A 478 -56.28 -20.68 41.39
CA GLU A 478 -57.52 -19.93 41.17
C GLU A 478 -58.70 -20.56 41.94
N GLU A 479 -59.21 -19.81 42.92
CA GLU A 479 -60.43 -20.07 43.71
C GLU A 479 -60.83 -21.56 43.90
N PRO A 480 -60.07 -22.35 44.70
CA PRO A 480 -60.40 -23.75 44.94
C PRO A 480 -61.77 -23.90 45.62
N ARG A 481 -62.64 -24.71 45.02
CA ARG A 481 -64.05 -24.89 45.40
C ARG A 481 -64.38 -26.38 45.58
N VAL A 482 -65.11 -26.72 46.64
CA VAL A 482 -65.55 -28.09 46.94
C VAL A 482 -67.07 -28.16 47.08
N CYS A 483 -67.69 -29.28 46.68
CA CYS A 483 -69.12 -29.49 46.88
C CYS A 483 -69.44 -29.91 48.32
N GLU A 484 -70.55 -29.42 48.89
CA GLU A 484 -71.04 -29.83 50.22
C GLU A 484 -71.25 -31.35 50.35
N ASN A 485 -71.61 -32.02 49.24
CA ASN A 485 -71.79 -33.46 49.10
C ASN A 485 -70.64 -34.18 48.36
N ALA A 486 -69.42 -33.61 48.33
CA ALA A 486 -68.29 -34.24 47.65
C ALA A 486 -67.86 -35.56 48.33
N ALA A 487 -67.82 -36.66 47.57
CA ALA A 487 -67.40 -37.96 48.08
C ALA A 487 -65.93 -37.98 48.57
N PRO A 488 -65.57 -38.85 49.53
CA PRO A 488 -64.18 -39.02 49.97
C PRO A 488 -63.26 -39.38 48.81
N GLY A 489 -62.01 -38.91 48.86
CA GLY A 489 -61.02 -39.11 47.80
C GLY A 489 -61.20 -38.24 46.55
N LYS A 490 -62.28 -37.44 46.42
CA LYS A 490 -62.40 -36.46 45.32
C LYS A 490 -61.28 -35.42 45.43
N VAL A 491 -60.50 -35.26 44.35
CA VAL A 491 -59.53 -34.15 44.20
C VAL A 491 -60.29 -32.84 44.07
N ILE A 492 -59.84 -31.84 44.84
CA ILE A 492 -60.38 -30.47 44.87
C ILE A 492 -59.52 -29.57 43.99
N VAL A 493 -58.20 -29.61 44.20
CA VAL A 493 -57.23 -28.78 43.51
C VAL A 493 -55.84 -29.44 43.57
N ARG A 494 -55.04 -29.23 42.53
CA ARG A 494 -53.61 -29.53 42.50
C ARG A 494 -52.86 -28.25 42.87
N ILE A 495 -52.04 -28.30 43.91
CA ILE A 495 -51.17 -27.21 44.36
C ILE A 495 -49.73 -27.48 43.97
N SER A 496 -48.97 -26.42 43.70
CA SER A 496 -47.52 -26.44 43.47
C SER A 496 -46.84 -25.39 44.35
N ALA A 497 -45.54 -25.54 44.56
CA ALA A 497 -44.72 -24.51 45.19
C ALA A 497 -43.75 -23.91 44.17
N THR A 498 -43.20 -22.76 44.51
CA THR A 498 -42.00 -22.20 43.86
C THR A 498 -41.00 -21.87 44.94
N ASP A 499 -39.73 -22.05 44.63
CA ASP A 499 -38.66 -21.45 45.42
C ASP A 499 -38.05 -20.25 44.68
N LYS A 500 -37.11 -19.56 45.33
CA LYS A 500 -36.21 -18.60 44.66
C LYS A 500 -34.84 -19.23 44.37
N ASP A 501 -34.37 -20.08 45.27
CA ASP A 501 -33.08 -20.75 45.26
C ASP A 501 -32.97 -21.72 44.07
N GLU A 502 -31.75 -22.14 43.70
CA GLU A 502 -31.51 -22.99 42.53
C GLU A 502 -32.02 -24.42 42.76
N ILE A 503 -33.28 -24.66 42.40
CA ILE A 503 -33.94 -25.97 42.47
C ILE A 503 -33.13 -27.01 41.70
N SER A 504 -32.24 -27.69 42.43
CA SER A 504 -31.35 -28.72 41.91
C SER A 504 -32.17 -29.82 41.22
N PRO A 505 -31.63 -30.56 40.23
CA PRO A 505 -32.34 -31.63 39.51
C PRO A 505 -32.80 -32.84 40.35
N ARG A 506 -32.65 -32.78 41.68
CA ARG A 506 -33.16 -33.75 42.68
C ARG A 506 -33.95 -33.07 43.81
N GLY A 507 -34.07 -31.74 43.79
CA GLY A 507 -34.83 -30.98 44.78
C GLY A 507 -36.32 -31.22 44.60
N PHE A 508 -36.96 -31.72 45.65
CA PHE A 508 -38.41 -31.90 45.68
C PHE A 508 -39.00 -31.29 46.94
N PHE A 509 -40.14 -30.62 46.77
CA PHE A 509 -40.85 -30.03 47.89
C PHE A 509 -41.67 -31.09 48.62
N ARG A 510 -41.59 -31.12 49.95
CA ARG A 510 -42.48 -31.92 50.79
C ARG A 510 -43.67 -31.08 51.20
N PHE A 511 -44.87 -31.59 50.97
CA PHE A 511 -46.12 -30.92 51.31
C PHE A 511 -46.81 -31.64 52.47
N SER A 512 -47.24 -30.88 53.48
CA SER A 512 -47.98 -31.42 54.62
C SER A 512 -49.07 -30.45 55.10
N LEU A 513 -50.00 -30.94 55.92
CA LEU A 513 -51.06 -30.13 56.52
C LEU A 513 -50.70 -29.86 57.98
N ALA A 514 -50.75 -28.61 58.43
CA ALA A 514 -50.45 -28.26 59.82
C ALA A 514 -51.48 -28.79 60.83
N THR A 515 -52.63 -29.31 60.36
CA THR A 515 -53.72 -29.83 61.19
C THR A 515 -54.28 -31.15 60.64
N GLU A 516 -54.10 -32.24 61.39
CA GLU A 516 -54.66 -33.55 61.06
C GLU A 516 -56.19 -33.59 61.16
N ASP A 517 -56.79 -32.75 62.02
CA ASP A 517 -58.24 -32.62 62.23
C ASP A 517 -58.99 -31.92 61.07
N SER A 518 -58.31 -31.60 59.98
CA SER A 518 -58.93 -30.99 58.80
C SER A 518 -59.82 -31.98 58.03
N ASN A 519 -60.88 -31.47 57.38
CA ASN A 519 -61.76 -32.26 56.49
C ASN A 519 -61.10 -32.65 55.15
N PHE A 520 -59.80 -32.40 55.01
CA PHE A 520 -59.03 -32.54 53.79
C PHE A 520 -57.88 -33.52 54.01
N SER A 521 -57.45 -34.14 52.92
CA SER A 521 -56.27 -35.01 52.88
C SER A 521 -55.36 -34.53 51.76
N LEU A 522 -54.07 -34.49 52.03
CA LEU A 522 -53.06 -34.13 51.05
C LEU A 522 -52.40 -35.41 50.51
N VAL A 523 -52.24 -35.49 49.20
CA VAL A 523 -51.53 -36.59 48.52
C VAL A 523 -50.45 -35.97 47.63
N GLU A 524 -49.18 -36.25 47.92
CA GLU A 524 -48.06 -35.81 47.10
C GLU A 524 -48.05 -36.57 45.75
N ASN A 525 -47.76 -35.85 44.66
CA ASN A 525 -47.67 -36.43 43.32
C ASN A 525 -46.23 -36.82 42.92
N TYR A 526 -45.25 -36.53 43.77
CA TYR A 526 -43.80 -36.70 43.53
C TYR A 526 -43.25 -35.96 42.30
N ASP A 527 -43.94 -34.91 41.84
CA ASP A 527 -43.56 -34.05 40.71
C ASP A 527 -43.58 -32.54 41.09
N ASN A 528 -43.17 -32.23 42.32
CA ASN A 528 -43.22 -30.90 42.96
C ASN A 528 -44.63 -30.29 43.07
N THR A 529 -45.65 -31.15 43.04
CA THR A 529 -47.05 -30.81 43.30
C THR A 529 -47.73 -31.78 44.26
N ALA A 530 -48.82 -31.34 44.87
CA ALA A 530 -49.69 -32.18 45.69
C ALA A 530 -51.17 -31.98 45.34
N ASN A 531 -51.97 -33.03 45.48
CA ASN A 531 -53.42 -32.99 45.32
C ASN A 531 -54.09 -32.85 46.69
N ILE A 532 -54.88 -31.79 46.85
CA ILE A 532 -55.79 -31.64 48.00
C ILE A 532 -57.07 -32.41 47.68
N THR A 533 -57.46 -33.31 48.58
CA THR A 533 -58.57 -34.25 48.43
C THR A 533 -59.54 -34.16 49.61
N VAL A 534 -60.76 -34.65 49.43
CA VAL A 534 -61.76 -34.75 50.50
C VAL A 534 -61.46 -35.94 51.42
N LYS A 535 -61.24 -35.70 52.72
CA LYS A 535 -61.02 -36.74 53.73
C LYS A 535 -62.35 -37.31 54.25
N TYR A 536 -63.30 -36.43 54.55
CA TYR A 536 -64.64 -36.79 55.03
C TYR A 536 -65.71 -36.24 54.09
N GLY A 537 -66.55 -37.12 53.54
CA GLY A 537 -67.39 -36.84 52.36
C GLY A 537 -68.65 -35.99 52.57
N GLN A 538 -68.70 -35.18 53.61
CA GLN A 538 -69.85 -34.34 53.96
C GLN A 538 -69.36 -33.03 54.60
N PHE A 539 -69.38 -31.93 53.85
CA PHE A 539 -69.08 -30.59 54.38
C PHE A 539 -70.38 -29.90 54.75
N ASN A 540 -70.60 -29.63 56.04
CA ASN A 540 -71.76 -28.83 56.44
C ASN A 540 -71.52 -27.34 56.16
N ARG A 541 -72.00 -26.88 55.00
CA ARG A 541 -71.92 -25.49 54.55
C ARG A 541 -72.60 -24.48 55.50
N GLU A 542 -73.54 -24.91 56.33
CA GLU A 542 -74.17 -24.04 57.35
C GLU A 542 -73.26 -23.79 58.56
N LEU A 543 -72.33 -24.71 58.85
CA LEU A 543 -71.30 -24.55 59.88
C LEU A 543 -70.04 -23.87 59.34
N ALA A 544 -69.58 -24.24 58.15
CA ALA A 544 -68.36 -23.70 57.53
C ALA A 544 -68.55 -23.49 56.02
N LYS A 545 -68.62 -22.22 55.59
CA LYS A 545 -68.69 -21.82 54.17
C LYS A 545 -67.32 -21.75 53.50
N ILE A 546 -66.28 -21.45 54.28
CA ILE A 546 -64.90 -21.28 53.85
C ILE A 546 -64.03 -22.06 54.83
N HIS A 547 -63.10 -22.86 54.30
CA HIS A 547 -62.06 -23.51 55.07
C HIS A 547 -60.71 -22.86 54.78
N TYR A 548 -60.01 -22.49 55.86
CA TYR A 548 -58.62 -22.07 55.84
C TYR A 548 -57.76 -23.31 56.13
N LEU A 549 -57.00 -23.76 55.14
CA LEU A 549 -56.17 -24.96 55.22
C LEU A 549 -54.69 -24.55 55.27
N PRO A 550 -54.04 -24.57 56.44
CA PRO A 550 -52.60 -24.32 56.55
C PRO A 550 -51.82 -25.50 55.96
N VAL A 551 -51.19 -25.26 54.81
CA VAL A 551 -50.26 -26.17 54.14
C VAL A 551 -48.85 -25.76 54.52
N ILE A 552 -48.10 -26.67 55.13
CA ILE A 552 -46.66 -26.51 55.34
C ILE A 552 -45.96 -27.09 54.11
N ILE A 553 -45.06 -26.32 53.54
CA ILE A 553 -44.20 -26.72 52.43
C ILE A 553 -42.77 -26.64 52.94
N SER A 554 -41.99 -27.72 52.83
CA SER A 554 -40.54 -27.69 53.04
C SER A 554 -39.81 -27.98 51.74
N ASP A 555 -38.60 -27.47 51.64
CA ASP A 555 -37.62 -27.91 50.66
C ASP A 555 -36.98 -29.26 51.08
N ASN A 556 -35.82 -29.56 50.49
CA ASN A 556 -34.89 -30.59 50.92
C ASN A 556 -33.44 -30.04 50.79
N GLY A 557 -33.21 -28.83 51.27
CA GLY A 557 -31.92 -28.15 51.35
C GLY A 557 -31.07 -28.59 52.55
N ASP A 558 -30.02 -27.82 52.83
CA ASP A 558 -29.23 -27.91 54.06
C ASP A 558 -28.83 -26.48 54.50
N PRO A 559 -29.50 -25.89 55.51
CA PRO A 559 -30.59 -26.45 56.32
C PRO A 559 -31.89 -26.65 55.52
N ASP A 560 -32.80 -27.50 56.01
CA ASP A 560 -34.14 -27.61 55.46
C ASP A 560 -35.05 -26.46 55.93
N LEU A 561 -35.54 -25.64 55.00
CA LEU A 561 -36.43 -24.52 55.29
C LEU A 561 -37.88 -24.88 54.95
N SER A 562 -38.81 -24.17 55.61
CA SER A 562 -40.24 -24.42 55.43
C SER A 562 -41.11 -23.19 55.68
N SER A 563 -42.17 -23.08 54.89
CA SER A 563 -43.15 -21.99 54.98
C SER A 563 -44.56 -22.54 55.24
N THR A 564 -45.39 -21.76 55.92
CA THR A 564 -46.80 -22.13 56.22
C THR A 564 -47.76 -21.24 55.45
N ASN A 565 -48.34 -21.78 54.39
CA ASN A 565 -49.24 -21.07 53.48
C ASN A 565 -50.70 -21.42 53.77
N THR A 566 -51.62 -20.45 53.68
CA THR A 566 -53.04 -20.68 53.97
C THR A 566 -53.84 -20.82 52.68
N LEU A 567 -54.13 -22.06 52.27
CA LEU A 567 -55.01 -22.35 51.13
C LEU A 567 -56.48 -22.13 51.55
N VAL A 568 -57.21 -21.28 50.82
CA VAL A 568 -58.59 -20.88 51.19
C VAL A 568 -59.61 -21.56 50.27
N ILE A 569 -60.26 -22.62 50.76
CA ILE A 569 -61.20 -23.45 49.99
C ILE A 569 -62.65 -23.04 50.29
N SER A 570 -63.43 -22.75 49.24
CA SER A 570 -64.86 -22.40 49.37
C SER A 570 -65.76 -23.63 49.27
N VAL A 571 -66.74 -23.76 50.16
CA VAL A 571 -67.76 -24.82 50.13
C VAL A 571 -68.99 -24.33 49.36
N CYS A 572 -69.33 -25.03 48.28
CA CYS A 572 -70.42 -24.70 47.38
C CYS A 572 -71.54 -25.75 47.42
N LYS A 573 -72.77 -25.32 47.15
CA LYS A 573 -73.89 -26.20 46.84
C LYS A 573 -73.76 -26.74 45.43
N CYS A 574 -74.04 -28.03 45.24
CA CYS A 574 -73.93 -28.73 43.97
C CYS A 574 -75.18 -29.55 43.64
N ASN A 575 -75.37 -29.90 42.37
CA ASN A 575 -76.40 -30.83 41.92
C ASN A 575 -75.93 -32.30 42.02
N GLU A 576 -76.82 -33.24 41.71
CA GLU A 576 -76.55 -34.69 41.71
C GLU A 576 -75.43 -35.13 40.75
N LYS A 577 -75.08 -34.30 39.75
CA LYS A 577 -73.97 -34.54 38.83
C LYS A 577 -72.63 -33.98 39.33
N GLY A 578 -72.61 -33.35 40.51
CA GLY A 578 -71.42 -32.77 41.12
C GLY A 578 -71.00 -31.41 40.56
N ASN A 579 -71.86 -30.75 39.77
CA ASN A 579 -71.63 -29.39 39.27
C ASN A 579 -72.08 -28.37 40.32
N PHE A 580 -71.28 -27.30 40.48
CA PHE A 580 -71.60 -26.17 41.35
C PHE A 580 -72.89 -25.46 40.88
N THR A 581 -73.86 -25.31 41.79
CA THR A 581 -75.13 -24.58 41.55
C THR A 581 -75.21 -23.27 42.34
N PHE A 582 -74.55 -23.20 43.49
CA PHE A 582 -74.37 -21.96 44.24
C PHE A 582 -73.05 -22.01 45.02
N CYS A 583 -72.07 -21.24 44.56
CA CYS A 583 -70.94 -20.83 45.39
C CYS A 583 -71.26 -19.46 45.97
N GLU A 584 -70.91 -19.23 47.23
CA GLU A 584 -70.92 -17.87 47.77
C GLU A 584 -69.64 -17.19 47.28
N GLU A 585 -69.78 -16.19 46.41
CA GLU A 585 -68.63 -15.42 45.94
C GLU A 585 -67.94 -14.76 47.14
N ARG A 586 -66.61 -14.76 47.13
CA ARG A 586 -65.87 -13.94 48.09
C ARG A 586 -66.28 -12.49 47.81
N ALA A 587 -66.81 -11.79 48.82
CA ALA A 587 -66.70 -10.34 48.82
C ALA A 587 -65.21 -10.04 48.58
N LYS A 588 -64.85 -9.32 47.51
CA LYS A 588 -63.45 -9.03 47.19
C LYS A 588 -62.84 -8.32 48.39
N GLN A 589 -62.11 -9.09 49.19
CA GLN A 589 -61.40 -8.56 50.34
C GLN A 589 -60.23 -7.79 49.77
N VAL A 590 -60.47 -6.50 49.51
CA VAL A 590 -59.45 -5.53 49.13
C VAL A 590 -58.57 -5.30 50.35
N GLY A 591 -57.78 -6.32 50.66
CA GLY A 591 -56.56 -6.19 51.44
C GLY A 591 -55.65 -5.29 50.65
N VAL A 592 -55.79 -3.97 50.89
CA VAL A 592 -54.81 -2.99 50.46
C VAL A 592 -53.48 -3.49 50.99
N SER A 593 -52.57 -3.88 50.08
CA SER A 593 -51.25 -4.43 50.43
C SER A 593 -50.60 -3.55 51.52
N VAL A 594 -49.83 -4.13 52.43
CA VAL A 594 -49.10 -3.35 53.44
C VAL A 594 -48.23 -2.29 52.76
N GLN A 595 -47.67 -2.58 51.58
CA GLN A 595 -46.96 -1.61 50.74
C GLN A 595 -47.88 -0.49 50.21
N ALA A 596 -49.11 -0.80 49.81
CA ALA A 596 -50.08 0.18 49.35
C ALA A 596 -50.66 1.04 50.50
N LEU A 597 -50.83 0.46 51.70
CA LEU A 597 -51.13 1.21 52.92
C LEU A 597 -49.96 2.14 53.28
N VAL A 598 -48.72 1.66 53.23
CA VAL A 598 -47.51 2.47 53.44
C VAL A 598 -47.40 3.57 52.38
N ALA A 599 -47.67 3.30 51.11
CA ALA A 599 -47.70 4.31 50.06
C ALA A 599 -48.78 5.38 50.32
N ILE A 600 -49.99 4.98 50.71
CA ILE A 600 -51.06 5.90 51.10
C ILE A 600 -50.65 6.74 52.32
N PHE A 601 -50.03 6.15 53.34
CA PHE A 601 -49.52 6.89 54.50
C PHE A 601 -48.37 7.84 54.13
N ILE A 602 -47.47 7.46 53.22
CA ILE A 602 -46.42 8.34 52.69
C ILE A 602 -47.04 9.50 51.91
N CYS A 603 -48.01 9.25 51.02
CA CYS A 603 -48.72 10.32 50.30
C CYS A 603 -49.49 11.26 51.24
N ILE A 604 -50.16 10.74 52.26
CA ILE A 604 -50.83 11.56 53.29
C ILE A 604 -49.79 12.37 54.07
N PHE A 605 -48.65 11.77 54.44
CA PHE A 605 -47.58 12.45 55.17
C PHE A 605 -46.90 13.54 54.32
N THR A 606 -46.60 13.29 53.05
CA THR A 606 -46.03 14.31 52.16
C THR A 606 -47.01 15.44 51.87
N ILE A 607 -48.32 15.15 51.72
CA ILE A 607 -49.37 16.18 51.62
C ILE A 607 -49.43 17.02 52.90
N ILE A 608 -49.40 16.40 54.10
CA ILE A 608 -49.40 17.11 55.38
C ILE A 608 -48.15 17.97 55.54
N VAL A 609 -46.97 17.45 55.18
CA VAL A 609 -45.70 18.21 55.21
C VAL A 609 -45.74 19.37 54.22
N LEU A 610 -46.25 19.18 53.00
CA LEU A 610 -46.42 20.24 52.02
C LEU A 610 -47.37 21.33 52.53
N PHE A 611 -48.49 20.94 53.15
CA PHE A 611 -49.43 21.88 53.77
C PHE A 611 -48.81 22.64 54.95
N ALA A 612 -48.00 21.95 55.77
CA ALA A 612 -47.26 22.57 56.87
C ALA A 612 -46.18 23.55 56.37
N VAL A 613 -45.48 23.24 55.27
CA VAL A 613 -44.54 24.16 54.61
C VAL A 613 -45.27 25.36 54.02
N ILE A 614 -46.42 25.17 53.37
CA ILE A 614 -47.25 26.27 52.85
C ILE A 614 -47.74 27.18 53.99
N ILE A 615 -48.21 26.60 55.11
CA ILE A 615 -48.60 27.35 56.31
C ILE A 615 -47.39 28.08 56.91
N LEU A 616 -46.21 27.45 56.97
CA LEU A 616 -44.97 28.07 57.44
C LEU A 616 -44.56 29.25 56.56
N LEU A 617 -44.63 29.12 55.22
CA LEU A 617 -44.36 30.21 54.27
C LEU A 617 -45.37 31.35 54.40
N ILE A 618 -46.65 31.05 54.65
CA ILE A 618 -47.68 32.07 54.94
C ILE A 618 -47.42 32.77 56.28
N LEU A 619 -46.98 32.04 57.31
CA LEU A 619 -46.60 32.58 58.61
C LEU A 619 -45.33 33.43 58.52
N LEU A 620 -44.32 33.01 57.76
CA LEU A 620 -43.10 33.78 57.48
C LEU A 620 -43.43 35.05 56.69
N ARG A 621 -44.27 35.00 55.65
CA ARG A 621 -44.80 36.19 54.97
C ARG A 621 -45.56 37.13 55.94
N LYS A 622 -46.37 36.58 56.85
CA LYS A 622 -47.06 37.38 57.90
C LYS A 622 -46.10 37.97 58.94
N ARG A 623 -44.97 37.31 59.23
CA ARG A 623 -43.93 37.79 60.16
C ARG A 623 -43.14 38.92 59.52
N HIS A 624 -42.61 38.71 58.32
CA HIS A 624 -41.90 39.72 57.52
C HIS A 624 -42.75 40.97 57.24
N LYS A 625 -44.09 40.82 57.10
CA LYS A 625 -45.06 41.93 56.95
C LYS A 625 -45.47 42.60 58.27
N LYS A 626 -45.08 42.06 59.42
CA LYS A 626 -45.13 42.72 60.75
C LYS A 626 -43.81 43.40 61.08
N ASP A 627 -42.68 42.77 60.79
CA ASP A 627 -41.35 43.30 61.08
C ASP A 627 -41.10 44.62 60.33
N LEU A 628 -41.55 44.73 59.07
CA LEU A 628 -41.59 45.99 58.30
C LEU A 628 -42.55 47.09 58.81
N LYS A 629 -43.20 46.91 59.96
CA LYS A 629 -44.02 47.96 60.63
C LYS A 629 -43.50 48.33 62.02
N GLY A 630 -42.33 47.82 62.43
CA GLY A 630 -41.77 48.03 63.77
C GLY A 630 -40.89 49.27 63.97
N LEU A 631 -40.48 49.97 62.90
CA LEU A 631 -39.59 51.14 62.96
C LEU A 631 -39.81 52.03 61.71
N GLY A 632 -39.79 53.36 61.76
CA GLY A 632 -39.69 54.21 62.95
C GLY A 632 -39.21 55.65 62.69
N ARG A 633 -39.94 56.44 61.87
CA ARG A 633 -39.79 57.91 61.67
C ARG A 633 -38.40 58.45 61.25
N ASN A 634 -38.28 58.97 60.03
CA ASN A 634 -38.25 60.43 59.76
C ASN A 634 -38.04 60.76 58.26
N VAL A 635 -38.90 61.66 57.74
CA VAL A 635 -38.69 62.76 56.75
C VAL A 635 -37.53 62.59 55.73
N ALA A 636 -37.75 62.68 54.41
CA ALA A 636 -38.59 63.67 53.72
C ALA A 636 -39.44 63.15 52.54
N GLU A 637 -40.39 63.99 52.12
CA GLU A 637 -41.16 63.94 50.86
C GLU A 637 -40.22 64.20 49.64
N ILE A 638 -40.58 63.83 48.40
CA ILE A 638 -41.65 64.43 47.58
C ILE A 638 -42.26 63.42 46.57
N HIS A 639 -43.57 63.56 46.33
CA HIS A 639 -44.39 62.87 45.31
C HIS A 639 -44.10 63.44 43.90
N GLU A 640 -44.53 62.94 42.73
CA GLU A 640 -45.29 61.78 42.25
C GLU A 640 -45.05 61.71 40.72
N GLN A 641 -45.39 60.61 40.04
CA GLN A 641 -46.51 60.63 39.07
C GLN A 641 -46.76 59.24 38.46
N LEU A 642 -48.04 58.98 38.18
CA LEU A 642 -48.51 57.87 37.38
C LEU A 642 -48.25 58.15 35.89
N VAL A 643 -48.09 57.09 35.09
CA VAL A 643 -49.01 56.77 33.99
C VAL A 643 -48.90 55.27 33.70
N THR A 644 -50.04 54.62 33.47
CA THR A 644 -50.14 53.26 32.94
C THR A 644 -50.51 53.32 31.47
N TYR A 645 -49.88 52.49 30.64
CA TYR A 645 -50.42 52.06 29.35
C TYR A 645 -50.18 50.56 29.18
N ASP A 646 -51.14 49.92 28.54
CA ASP A 646 -51.17 48.48 28.25
C ASP A 646 -50.79 48.22 26.77
N GLU A 647 -50.68 46.93 26.43
CA GLU A 647 -50.72 46.34 25.06
C GLU A 647 -49.50 46.50 24.11
N GLU A 648 -49.40 45.48 23.23
CA GLU A 648 -48.73 45.39 21.92
C GLU A 648 -47.19 45.44 21.75
N GLY A 649 -46.71 44.69 20.73
CA GLY A 649 -45.36 44.76 20.14
C GLY A 649 -44.26 43.93 20.83
N GLY A 650 -43.27 43.35 20.14
CA GLY A 650 -43.02 43.24 18.69
C GLY A 650 -41.75 43.97 18.21
N GLY A 651 -40.89 43.29 17.44
CA GLY A 651 -39.57 43.77 17.01
C GLY A 651 -38.46 43.48 18.04
N GLU A 652 -37.26 42.96 17.75
CA GLU A 652 -36.34 43.00 16.58
C GLU A 652 -35.41 44.21 16.47
N MET A 653 -34.15 43.90 16.07
CA MET A 653 -33.23 44.67 15.22
C MET A 653 -32.32 45.78 15.83
N ASP A 654 -31.00 45.54 15.68
CA ASP A 654 -29.92 46.49 15.28
C ASP A 654 -29.53 47.71 16.19
N THR A 655 -28.33 48.33 16.09
CA THR A 655 -27.12 48.11 15.26
C THR A 655 -25.80 48.51 15.99
N THR A 656 -24.66 48.38 15.28
CA THR A 656 -23.23 48.56 15.67
C THR A 656 -22.73 50.00 15.95
N SER A 657 -21.42 50.11 16.32
CA SER A 657 -20.49 51.27 16.35
C SER A 657 -20.27 51.95 17.73
N TYR A 658 -19.09 52.51 18.08
CA TYR A 658 -17.88 52.92 17.32
C TYR A 658 -16.53 52.49 17.94
N ASP A 659 -15.46 52.58 17.15
CA ASP A 659 -14.04 52.56 17.56
C ASP A 659 -13.49 53.98 17.85
N VAL A 660 -12.60 54.11 18.83
CA VAL A 660 -11.35 54.92 18.73
C VAL A 660 -10.34 54.49 19.78
N SER A 661 -9.06 54.49 19.39
CA SER A 661 -7.91 54.17 20.23
C SER A 661 -7.18 55.41 20.79
N VAL A 662 -6.22 55.16 21.71
CA VAL A 662 -5.19 56.09 22.24
C VAL A 662 -5.63 57.09 23.32
N LEU A 663 -5.21 56.83 24.58
CA LEU A 663 -4.28 57.71 25.33
C LEU A 663 -3.70 57.00 26.58
N ASN A 664 -2.43 57.28 26.91
CA ASN A 664 -1.63 56.56 27.91
C ASN A 664 -1.13 57.47 29.05
N SER A 665 -1.14 57.00 30.31
CA SER A 665 -0.09 57.20 31.35
C SER A 665 -0.55 56.58 32.70
N VAL A 666 0.07 55.51 33.24
CA VAL A 666 1.39 55.40 33.90
C VAL A 666 1.43 55.87 35.37
N ARG A 667 1.51 54.89 36.31
CA ARG A 667 2.23 54.80 37.62
C ARG A 667 2.47 56.10 38.42
N LYS A 668 2.31 56.16 39.76
CA LYS A 668 2.57 55.20 40.88
C LYS A 668 1.97 55.85 42.18
N ASN A 669 1.92 55.31 43.41
CA ASN A 669 2.35 54.09 44.14
C ASN A 669 1.48 54.02 45.45
N GLY A 670 1.36 52.91 46.21
CA GLY A 670 0.45 52.95 47.39
C GLY A 670 0.37 51.89 48.50
N ILE A 671 1.03 50.72 48.43
CA ILE A 671 1.03 49.65 49.49
C ILE A 671 -0.27 48.79 49.60
N LYS A 672 -0.09 47.57 50.15
CA LYS A 672 -0.96 46.37 50.30
C LYS A 672 -1.93 46.46 51.52
N PRO A 673 -2.90 45.52 51.76
CA PRO A 673 -2.91 44.08 51.38
C PRO A 673 -4.27 43.47 50.94
N GLU A 674 -4.30 42.12 50.95
CA GLU A 674 -5.46 41.19 50.88
C GLU A 674 -6.12 40.97 49.50
N ALA A 675 -6.51 39.73 49.19
CA ALA A 675 -7.09 39.34 47.90
C ALA A 675 -7.92 38.04 48.00
N ALA A 676 -9.08 38.05 47.35
CA ALA A 676 -10.02 36.92 47.17
C ALA A 676 -10.43 36.85 45.66
N PRO A 677 -11.23 35.86 45.19
CA PRO A 677 -11.13 35.38 43.81
C PRO A 677 -12.03 36.09 42.77
N SER A 678 -11.63 35.98 41.49
CA SER A 678 -12.44 36.19 40.28
C SER A 678 -11.73 35.52 39.07
N PRO A 679 -12.26 35.52 37.82
CA PRO A 679 -12.90 34.31 37.29
C PRO A 679 -12.36 33.83 35.92
N TYR A 680 -13.09 32.89 35.30
CA TYR A 680 -12.99 32.37 33.91
C TYR A 680 -12.02 33.08 32.93
N ALA A 681 -11.05 32.33 32.41
CA ALA A 681 -10.34 32.66 31.17
C ALA A 681 -9.81 31.41 30.45
N GLN A 682 -9.98 31.39 29.12
CA GLN A 682 -9.14 30.73 28.10
C GLN A 682 -8.84 29.22 28.23
N VAL A 683 -9.55 28.41 27.43
CA VAL A 683 -9.07 27.09 26.97
C VAL A 683 -8.11 27.29 25.79
N GLN A 684 -6.97 26.60 25.79
CA GLN A 684 -6.00 26.60 24.69
C GLN A 684 -6.26 25.43 23.73
N LYS A 685 -6.06 25.62 22.42
CA LYS A 685 -6.02 24.52 21.44
C LYS A 685 -4.67 23.79 21.46
N PRO A 686 -4.64 22.45 21.49
CA PRO A 686 -3.50 21.65 21.02
C PRO A 686 -3.31 21.78 19.49
N PRO A 687 -2.14 21.38 18.94
CA PRO A 687 -1.83 21.52 17.52
C PRO A 687 -2.45 20.41 16.66
N ALA A 688 -2.62 20.67 15.36
CA ALA A 688 -3.05 19.68 14.38
C ALA A 688 -1.87 18.90 13.80
N ASN A 689 -2.00 17.57 13.69
CA ASN A 689 -1.31 16.77 12.68
C ASN A 689 -1.92 15.36 12.50
N ILE A 690 -2.31 15.05 11.25
CA ILE A 690 -2.19 13.74 10.57
C ILE A 690 -3.23 12.61 10.87
N THR A 691 -4.14 12.46 9.88
CA THR A 691 -4.84 11.24 9.36
C THR A 691 -5.75 10.36 10.24
N SER A 692 -7.06 10.59 10.09
CA SER A 692 -8.02 9.73 9.34
C SER A 692 -8.00 8.20 9.52
N GLY A 693 -9.15 7.62 9.92
CA GLY A 693 -9.43 6.18 9.76
C GLY A 693 -10.73 5.67 10.39
N ALA A 694 -11.88 5.79 9.70
CA ALA A 694 -13.19 5.13 9.92
C ALA A 694 -13.90 5.27 11.30
N GLY A 695 -13.25 4.94 12.42
CA GLY A 695 -13.91 4.65 13.71
C GLY A 695 -14.60 5.83 14.39
N GLU A 696 -14.31 7.09 14.03
CA GLU A 696 -15.00 8.26 14.60
C GLU A 696 -16.46 8.34 14.15
N MET A 697 -16.77 7.92 12.92
CA MET A 697 -18.14 7.91 12.41
C MET A 697 -18.93 6.71 12.93
N GLU A 698 -18.26 5.57 13.12
CA GLU A 698 -18.79 4.40 13.81
C GLU A 698 -19.18 4.75 15.26
N MET A 699 -18.29 5.39 16.03
CA MET A 699 -18.62 5.89 17.38
C MET A 699 -19.77 6.90 17.37
N MET A 700 -19.84 7.82 16.42
CA MET A 700 -20.93 8.80 16.33
C MET A 700 -22.28 8.12 16.06
N ILE A 701 -22.31 7.08 15.23
CA ILE A 701 -23.51 6.28 14.96
C ILE A 701 -23.89 5.46 16.21
N GLU A 702 -22.93 4.80 16.86
CA GLU A 702 -23.16 4.00 18.07
C GLU A 702 -23.70 4.85 19.24
N VAL A 703 -23.18 6.07 19.42
CA VAL A 703 -23.67 7.04 20.42
C VAL A 703 -25.08 7.53 20.09
N LYS A 704 -25.40 7.81 18.82
CA LYS A 704 -26.75 8.28 18.44
C LYS A 704 -27.80 7.17 18.44
N LYS A 705 -27.38 5.92 18.24
CA LYS A 705 -28.17 4.72 18.50
C LYS A 705 -28.47 4.57 19.99
N ASP A 706 -27.46 4.66 20.86
CA ASP A 706 -27.65 4.52 22.31
C ASP A 706 -28.47 5.70 22.90
N GLU A 707 -28.38 6.92 22.36
CA GLU A 707 -29.32 8.01 22.69
C GLU A 707 -30.77 7.67 22.29
N ALA A 708 -30.99 7.10 21.10
CA ALA A 708 -32.32 6.79 20.58
C ALA A 708 -32.98 5.56 21.23
N ASP A 709 -32.20 4.56 21.63
CA ASP A 709 -32.70 3.34 22.30
C ASP A 709 -33.01 3.58 23.80
N ASN A 710 -32.50 4.66 24.42
CA ASN A 710 -32.72 4.98 25.83
C ASN A 710 -33.82 6.02 26.12
N ASP A 711 -34.25 6.84 25.15
CA ASP A 711 -35.41 7.72 25.32
C ASP A 711 -36.72 6.93 25.13
N ARG A 712 -37.63 7.02 26.11
CA ARG A 712 -38.88 6.25 26.15
C ARG A 712 -40.13 7.03 25.76
N ASP A 713 -40.03 8.36 25.62
CA ASP A 713 -41.20 9.22 25.37
C ASP A 713 -41.33 9.66 23.90
N LEU A 714 -40.39 9.28 23.03
CA LEU A 714 -40.42 9.56 21.59
C LEU A 714 -41.37 8.61 20.82
N LEU A 715 -42.51 9.14 20.40
CA LEU A 715 -43.39 8.51 19.40
C LEU A 715 -42.85 8.71 17.97
N PRO A 716 -43.12 7.79 17.03
CA PRO A 716 -42.54 7.83 15.69
C PRO A 716 -43.12 8.95 14.82
N TYR A 717 -42.28 9.52 13.96
CA TYR A 717 -42.56 10.55 12.94
C TYR A 717 -42.76 12.00 13.45
N ASP A 718 -41.70 12.59 14.00
CA ASP A 718 -41.22 13.96 13.71
C ASP A 718 -39.85 14.11 14.40
N THR A 719 -38.74 14.49 13.76
CA THR A 719 -38.59 15.56 12.76
C THR A 719 -37.56 15.20 11.66
N LEU A 720 -37.98 15.24 10.40
CA LEU A 720 -37.08 15.20 9.23
C LEU A 720 -37.24 16.46 8.36
N HIS A 721 -37.35 17.61 9.02
CA HIS A 721 -37.36 18.94 8.41
C HIS A 721 -36.66 19.96 9.34
N ILE A 722 -36.14 21.04 8.73
CA ILE A 722 -35.25 22.07 9.30
C ILE A 722 -33.78 21.62 9.38
N TYR A 723 -33.07 21.77 8.26
CA TYR A 723 -31.82 22.55 8.19
C TYR A 723 -31.67 23.14 6.77
N GLY A 724 -32.39 24.24 6.54
CA GLY A 724 -32.30 25.00 5.29
C GLY A 724 -31.13 25.99 5.35
N TYR A 725 -30.11 25.73 4.53
CA TYR A 725 -29.14 26.67 3.95
C TYR A 725 -29.09 28.10 4.54
N GLU A 726 -28.06 28.40 5.35
CA GLU A 726 -27.66 29.77 5.69
C GLU A 726 -26.13 29.95 5.59
N GLY A 727 -25.71 31.17 5.22
CA GLY A 727 -24.45 31.80 5.65
C GLY A 727 -23.12 31.11 5.31
N ALA A 728 -22.39 31.62 4.32
CA ALA A 728 -21.04 31.18 4.01
C ALA A 728 -19.99 31.66 5.05
N GLU A 729 -19.80 30.92 6.15
CA GLU A 729 -18.56 30.90 6.94
C GLU A 729 -18.39 29.56 7.70
N SER A 730 -18.22 28.47 6.94
CA SER A 730 -18.17 27.10 7.48
C SER A 730 -16.74 26.60 7.68
N ILE A 731 -16.42 26.22 8.92
CA ILE A 731 -15.22 25.46 9.31
C ILE A 731 -15.43 23.96 9.04
N ALA A 732 -14.33 23.21 8.92
CA ALA A 732 -14.29 21.88 8.30
C ALA A 732 -14.97 20.75 9.10
N GLU A 733 -16.31 20.74 9.13
CA GLU A 733 -17.16 19.64 9.61
C GLU A 733 -18.56 19.76 8.96
N SER A 734 -18.66 19.50 7.66
CA SER A 734 -19.92 19.60 6.91
C SER A 734 -19.99 18.59 5.75
N LEU A 735 -21.17 18.00 5.53
CA LEU A 735 -21.42 16.88 4.61
C LEU A 735 -21.39 17.26 3.11
N SER A 736 -21.28 18.55 2.78
CA SER A 736 -21.23 19.06 1.40
C SER A 736 -19.94 18.76 0.63
N SER A 737 -19.06 17.88 1.16
CA SER A 737 -17.78 17.48 0.56
C SER A 737 -17.85 16.18 -0.25
N LEU A 738 -19.00 15.48 -0.26
CA LEU A 738 -19.24 14.29 -1.10
C LEU A 738 -19.45 14.69 -2.58
N GLY A 739 -18.35 15.09 -3.23
CA GLY A 739 -18.33 15.53 -4.62
C GLY A 739 -17.00 15.25 -5.33
N SER A 740 -16.91 14.08 -5.97
CA SER A 740 -15.78 13.54 -6.73
C SER A 740 -14.46 13.25 -5.95
N GLY A 741 -13.86 12.06 -6.08
CA GLY A 741 -14.40 10.82 -6.66
C GLY A 741 -13.33 9.75 -6.93
N SER A 742 -13.71 8.48 -6.82
CA SER A 742 -12.91 7.34 -7.29
C SER A 742 -13.84 6.16 -7.60
N SER A 743 -13.95 5.84 -8.90
CA SER A 743 -14.41 4.58 -9.52
C SER A 743 -15.55 3.79 -8.86
N ASP A 744 -16.64 3.58 -9.62
CA ASP A 744 -17.68 2.62 -9.30
C ASP A 744 -17.13 1.19 -9.09
N SER A 745 -17.45 0.60 -7.93
CA SER A 745 -17.48 -0.84 -7.71
C SER A 745 -18.33 -1.14 -6.46
N ASP A 746 -19.63 -1.33 -6.68
CA ASP A 746 -20.59 -2.11 -5.91
C ASP A 746 -20.32 -2.20 -4.39
N ILE A 747 -20.84 -1.22 -3.63
CA ILE A 747 -20.99 -1.37 -2.18
C ILE A 747 -22.25 -2.21 -1.94
N ASP A 748 -22.04 -3.48 -1.62
CA ASP A 748 -23.12 -4.40 -1.27
C ASP A 748 -23.74 -4.02 0.10
N TYR A 749 -25.06 -3.79 0.09
CA TYR A 749 -25.85 -3.39 1.26
C TYR A 749 -26.70 -4.54 1.84
N ASP A 750 -26.63 -5.77 1.32
CA ASP A 750 -27.50 -6.88 1.73
C ASP A 750 -27.37 -7.23 3.23
N PHE A 751 -26.22 -6.95 3.84
CA PHE A 751 -25.97 -7.15 5.28
C PHE A 751 -26.95 -6.36 6.19
N LEU A 752 -27.58 -5.30 5.68
CA LEU A 752 -28.59 -4.53 6.41
C LEU A 752 -29.91 -5.31 6.60
N ASN A 753 -30.17 -6.37 5.82
CA ASN A 753 -31.34 -7.23 6.01
C ASN A 753 -31.25 -8.06 7.31
N ASP A 754 -30.04 -8.48 7.70
CA ASP A 754 -29.81 -9.26 8.92
C ASP A 754 -30.07 -8.42 10.20
N TRP A 755 -30.07 -7.09 10.09
CA TRP A 755 -30.29 -6.17 11.21
C TRP A 755 -31.80 -5.99 11.53
N GLY A 756 -32.67 -6.67 10.78
CA GLY A 756 -34.07 -6.85 11.11
C GLY A 756 -35.03 -5.82 10.49
N PRO A 757 -36.35 -5.93 10.78
CA PRO A 757 -37.40 -5.31 9.97
C PRO A 757 -37.38 -3.78 9.86
N ARG A 758 -36.67 -3.08 10.75
CA ARG A 758 -36.53 -1.61 10.71
C ARG A 758 -35.54 -1.12 9.66
N PHE A 759 -34.51 -1.91 9.33
CA PHE A 759 -33.45 -1.53 8.37
C PHE A 759 -33.74 -2.00 6.94
N LYS A 760 -34.70 -2.92 6.75
CA LYS A 760 -35.11 -3.41 5.43
C LYS A 760 -35.50 -2.28 4.46
N MET A 761 -36.20 -1.25 4.94
CA MET A 761 -36.60 -0.12 4.08
C MET A 761 -35.42 0.79 3.68
N LEU A 762 -34.27 0.69 4.35
CA LEU A 762 -33.01 1.35 3.93
C LEU A 762 -32.29 0.51 2.87
N ALA A 763 -32.23 -0.82 3.06
CA ALA A 763 -31.71 -1.73 2.03
C ALA A 763 -32.51 -1.62 0.72
N GLU A 764 -33.84 -1.57 0.80
CA GLU A 764 -34.74 -1.36 -0.35
C GLU A 764 -34.61 0.02 -1.02
N LEU A 765 -34.01 1.02 -0.35
CA LEU A 765 -33.86 2.40 -0.88
C LEU A 765 -32.49 2.65 -1.54
N TYR A 766 -31.47 1.87 -1.20
CA TYR A 766 -30.10 2.01 -1.73
C TYR A 766 -29.61 0.79 -2.54
N GLY A 767 -30.22 -0.39 -2.37
CA GLY A 767 -29.89 -1.61 -3.11
C GLY A 767 -30.67 -1.82 -4.41
N SER A 768 -31.49 -0.85 -4.84
CA SER A 768 -32.23 -0.94 -6.10
C SER A 768 -31.40 -0.39 -7.28
N GLU A 769 -30.88 -1.28 -8.14
CA GLU A 769 -30.39 -0.88 -9.46
C GLU A 769 -31.49 -0.11 -10.24
N PRO A 770 -31.13 0.94 -11.00
CA PRO A 770 -32.10 1.64 -11.85
C PRO A 770 -32.50 0.75 -13.02
N ASN A 771 -33.75 0.27 -13.01
CA ASN A 771 -34.35 -0.40 -14.18
C ASN A 771 -34.30 0.53 -15.41
N GLU A 772 -33.48 0.18 -16.41
CA GLU A 772 -33.57 0.74 -17.75
C GLU A 772 -34.83 0.26 -18.48
N ASP A 773 -36.01 0.77 -18.10
CA ASP A 773 -37.17 0.84 -18.99
C ASP A 773 -38.26 1.76 -18.40
N PHE A 774 -38.39 2.98 -18.95
CA PHE A 774 -39.68 3.52 -19.38
C PHE A 774 -39.50 4.82 -20.20
N VAL A 775 -39.94 4.77 -21.45
CA VAL A 775 -39.90 5.89 -22.40
C VAL A 775 -41.17 6.75 -22.28
N TYR A 776 -41.03 8.06 -22.04
CA TYR A 776 -41.54 9.12 -22.94
C TYR A 776 -41.15 10.55 -22.52
#